data_AF-A0A318L0X7-F1
#
_entry.id   AF-A0A318L0X7-F1
#
_cell.length_a   1.000
_cell.length_b   1.000
_cell.length_c   1.000
_cell.angle_alpha   90.00
_cell.angle_beta   90.00
_cell.angle_gamma   90.00
#
_symmetry.space_group_name_H-M   'P 1'
#
loop_
_entity.id
_entity.type
_entity.pdbx_description
1 polymer ?
#
loop_
_entity_poly.entity_id
_entity_poly.type
_entity_poly.pdbx_seq_one_letter_code
_entity_poly.pdbx_strand_id
1 'polypeptide(L)'
;MKLNKTKSAMTALVIAAMLCSAAMPIRAAEAQWVNNNGTWSYVKEDGSKAKGWIKDNNCWYAFDDNGAMRTGWIASNEHWYFMGESGVMQADAWVEDNGARYYIKGTGVMAKDYVKDGYELTEDGKAIPLAESKSVVLTDPEALEGEVIEGNLYVDVTTAKAFELKGVTVKGKLVVIGDNQTAGKLTITDSKIEAISTQTRNTEVVLSGETEVKTIVLEETAAVTPDKNFKGEVEKIEVQSTTKGEIVIEVPAQEVTTRTYASVDIQAPVESLEVKTDTQIKVNADVKNVVVTESAKDTKVEVSKGNTVGTIVADAPVKIEGSGTINKVEANVDGVEAGKDTVIKDVETGKDVEQAPEVNKPSTGGSTGGSGGGGGSTTPTKSETEKFKEAFEAELKGAFTTNAENNGVTIKVNGTTIDGVMHNTDNKVWDFVKATILDSIVNVNENYKGIKSVDISDGNHSTGEMLIAELVDHSAEDLAKWGLALFNKASAEELFNLKLSDVDGKTYTVAFKIADNTIIEYTVKLNSDKALEDTAKTNLQTKVESAVDQLNLNNLATATVDKQTIRTVFNDGETTIANFAGTGIFSILTTLTNEGVTGYTFDDSSKTTITGTPTYDELLTILANYLNVDKDNALSQTVNALDNKNIVVTVAYEDANGAEVNVEYTFTFAVSENIED
;
A
#
# COMPACT_ATOMS: atom_id res chain seq x y z
N MET A 1 22.04 -73.85 13.47
CA MET A 1 22.70 -73.19 14.62
C MET A 1 23.62 -72.11 14.06
N LYS A 2 23.44 -70.83 14.45
CA LYS A 2 24.29 -69.63 14.30
C LYS A 2 25.42 -69.53 13.22
N LEU A 3 25.36 -68.45 12.41
CA LEU A 3 26.46 -67.49 12.03
C LEU A 3 27.67 -68.00 11.17
N ASN A 4 28.43 -67.20 10.37
CA ASN A 4 28.30 -65.81 9.86
C ASN A 4 29.29 -65.51 8.68
N LYS A 5 29.00 -64.44 7.90
CA LYS A 5 29.94 -63.44 7.28
C LYS A 5 30.99 -63.75 6.15
N THR A 6 30.75 -63.06 5.00
CA THR A 6 31.61 -62.05 4.30
C THR A 6 32.62 -62.35 3.16
N LYS A 7 32.61 -61.39 2.19
CA LYS A 7 33.67 -60.82 1.32
C LYS A 7 34.02 -61.48 -0.05
N SER A 8 33.84 -60.69 -1.11
CA SER A 8 34.53 -60.71 -2.44
C SER A 8 34.03 -59.49 -3.26
N ALA A 9 34.73 -58.79 -4.16
CA ALA A 9 36.18 -58.58 -4.42
C ALA A 9 36.36 -57.31 -5.30
N MET A 10 37.62 -56.88 -5.52
CA MET A 10 38.02 -55.74 -6.37
C MET A 10 37.88 -56.01 -7.88
N THR A 11 37.92 -54.95 -8.71
CA THR A 11 38.89 -54.80 -9.84
C THR A 11 38.99 -53.31 -10.23
N ALA A 12 40.17 -52.84 -10.67
CA ALA A 12 40.38 -51.46 -11.14
C ALA A 12 41.41 -51.41 -12.30
N LEU A 13 41.24 -50.47 -13.26
CA LEU A 13 42.16 -50.09 -14.35
C LEU A 13 41.59 -48.81 -15.07
N VAL A 14 42.32 -47.85 -15.68
CA VAL A 14 43.72 -47.39 -15.53
C VAL A 14 43.97 -46.05 -16.30
N ILE A 15 44.84 -45.17 -15.77
CA ILE A 15 45.66 -44.08 -16.41
C ILE A 15 44.99 -42.98 -17.28
N ALA A 16 45.20 -41.71 -16.87
CA ALA A 16 45.77 -40.63 -17.71
C ALA A 16 46.36 -39.52 -16.81
N ALA A 17 47.50 -38.92 -17.20
CA ALA A 17 48.17 -37.88 -16.42
C ALA A 17 48.17 -36.52 -17.15
N MET A 18 47.88 -35.44 -16.43
CA MET A 18 48.20 -34.08 -16.87
C MET A 18 48.61 -33.20 -15.67
N LEU A 19 49.81 -32.63 -15.76
CA LEU A 19 50.24 -31.55 -14.89
C LEU A 19 49.51 -30.27 -15.33
N CYS A 20 48.53 -29.84 -14.54
CA CYS A 20 48.07 -28.47 -14.55
C CYS A 20 48.01 -27.96 -13.11
N SER A 21 48.40 -26.71 -12.90
CA SER A 21 48.47 -26.08 -11.59
C SER A 21 47.13 -26.12 -10.88
N ALA A 22 47.01 -26.95 -9.84
CA ALA A 22 45.90 -26.90 -8.91
C ALA A 22 46.04 -25.66 -8.02
N ALA A 23 45.67 -24.49 -8.58
CA ALA A 23 44.89 -23.57 -7.78
C ALA A 23 43.67 -24.38 -7.31
N MET A 24 43.65 -24.73 -6.02
CA MET A 24 42.48 -25.36 -5.44
C MET A 24 41.29 -24.44 -5.73
N PRO A 25 40.15 -24.93 -6.24
CA PRO A 25 38.94 -24.14 -6.11
C PRO A 25 38.76 -23.91 -4.62
N ILE A 26 38.85 -22.65 -4.20
CA ILE A 26 38.29 -22.24 -2.92
C ILE A 26 36.82 -22.61 -3.06
N ARG A 27 36.40 -23.72 -2.43
CA ARG A 27 34.97 -23.98 -2.23
C ARG A 27 34.43 -22.70 -1.61
N ALA A 28 33.40 -22.11 -2.23
CA ALA A 28 32.57 -21.15 -1.53
C ALA A 28 32.22 -21.80 -0.19
N ALA A 29 32.53 -21.12 0.92
CA ALA A 29 32.27 -21.69 2.22
C ALA A 29 30.74 -21.77 2.35
N GLU A 30 30.17 -22.96 2.36
CA GLU A 30 28.75 -23.11 2.62
C GLU A 30 28.48 -22.59 4.05
N ALA A 31 27.49 -21.70 4.18
CA ALA A 31 27.14 -21.13 5.47
C ALA A 31 26.73 -22.24 6.44
N GLN A 32 27.25 -22.20 7.66
CA GLN A 32 27.21 -23.38 8.55
C GLN A 32 27.19 -23.03 10.04
N TRP A 33 26.52 -23.89 10.79
CA TRP A 33 26.54 -23.92 12.25
C TRP A 33 27.81 -24.57 12.78
N VAL A 34 28.46 -23.91 13.74
CA VAL A 34 29.69 -24.37 14.40
C VAL A 34 29.47 -24.36 15.90
N ASN A 35 29.68 -25.51 16.55
CA ASN A 35 29.70 -25.62 18.02
C ASN A 35 31.15 -25.66 18.52
N ASN A 36 31.52 -24.70 19.36
CA ASN A 36 32.80 -24.68 20.06
C ASN A 36 32.54 -24.77 21.57
N ASN A 37 32.75 -25.95 22.16
CA ASN A 37 32.62 -26.22 23.60
C ASN A 37 31.27 -25.79 24.21
N GLY A 38 30.16 -25.96 23.48
CA GLY A 38 28.81 -25.58 23.90
C GLY A 38 28.36 -24.22 23.40
N THR A 39 29.27 -23.35 22.96
CA THR A 39 28.92 -22.08 22.31
C THR A 39 28.68 -22.31 20.82
N TRP A 40 27.45 -22.10 20.38
CA TRP A 40 27.10 -22.10 18.95
C TRP A 40 27.46 -20.75 18.28
N SER A 41 27.93 -20.82 17.04
CA SER A 41 28.16 -19.70 16.12
C SER A 41 27.63 -20.09 14.74
N TYR A 42 27.17 -19.12 13.95
CA TYR A 42 26.91 -19.30 12.53
C TYR A 42 28.02 -18.62 11.72
N VAL A 43 28.62 -19.34 10.78
CA VAL A 43 29.63 -18.82 9.85
C VAL A 43 28.94 -18.58 8.52
N LYS A 44 29.00 -17.34 8.02
CA LYS A 44 28.43 -16.94 6.73
C LYS A 44 29.32 -17.38 5.56
N GLU A 45 28.83 -17.24 4.34
CA GLU A 45 29.57 -17.64 3.13
C GLU A 45 30.89 -16.88 2.92
N ASP A 46 30.97 -15.66 3.44
CA ASP A 46 32.19 -14.84 3.48
C ASP A 46 33.25 -15.33 4.51
N GLY A 47 32.97 -16.41 5.24
CA GLY A 47 33.83 -16.99 6.28
C GLY A 47 33.83 -16.22 7.61
N SER A 48 33.08 -15.12 7.72
CA SER A 48 32.93 -14.37 8.97
C SER A 48 31.76 -14.89 9.81
N LYS A 49 31.84 -14.66 11.12
CA LYS A 49 30.74 -15.02 12.03
C LYS A 49 29.55 -14.08 11.85
N ALA A 50 28.35 -14.62 11.96
CA ALA A 50 27.14 -13.84 12.19
C ALA A 50 27.22 -13.03 13.50
N LYS A 51 26.54 -11.88 13.52
CA LYS A 51 26.28 -11.01 14.67
C LYS A 51 24.88 -10.44 14.51
N GLY A 52 24.18 -10.14 15.61
CA GLY A 52 22.79 -9.71 15.53
C GLY A 52 21.87 -10.83 15.03
N TRP A 53 20.82 -10.48 14.30
CA TRP A 53 19.80 -11.42 13.83
C TRP A 53 20.19 -12.12 12.52
N ILE A 54 19.93 -13.44 12.44
CA ILE A 54 20.02 -14.27 11.23
C ILE A 54 18.72 -15.07 11.09
N LYS A 55 18.23 -15.20 9.86
CA LYS A 55 17.22 -16.19 9.49
C LYS A 55 17.91 -17.37 8.80
N ASP A 56 17.79 -18.57 9.35
CA ASP A 56 18.30 -19.82 8.78
C ASP A 56 17.19 -20.87 8.79
N ASN A 57 16.95 -21.55 7.67
CA ASN A 57 15.91 -22.57 7.52
C ASN A 57 14.54 -22.17 8.12
N ASN A 58 14.08 -20.95 7.80
CA ASN A 58 12.89 -20.29 8.34
C ASN A 58 12.84 -20.01 9.86
N CYS A 59 13.85 -20.39 10.63
CA CYS A 59 14.01 -20.02 12.04
C CYS A 59 14.82 -18.74 12.19
N TRP A 60 14.46 -17.89 13.15
CA TRP A 60 15.26 -16.72 13.54
C TRP A 60 16.17 -17.05 14.72
N TYR A 61 17.40 -16.57 14.64
CA TYR A 61 18.46 -16.72 15.63
C TYR A 61 19.12 -15.37 15.90
N ALA A 62 19.64 -15.19 17.10
CA ALA A 62 20.35 -13.97 17.50
C ALA A 62 21.76 -14.29 18.02
N PHE A 63 22.72 -13.45 17.70
CA PHE A 63 24.13 -13.60 18.05
C PHE A 63 24.67 -12.33 18.71
N ASP A 64 25.55 -12.49 19.71
CA ASP A 64 26.26 -11.36 20.30
C ASP A 64 27.38 -10.80 19.38
N ASP A 65 28.06 -9.76 19.85
CA ASP A 65 29.17 -9.12 19.10
C ASP A 65 30.39 -10.03 18.90
N ASN A 66 30.47 -11.17 19.59
CA ASN A 66 31.52 -12.19 19.42
C ASN A 66 31.06 -13.34 18.48
N GLY A 67 29.82 -13.27 17.99
CA GLY A 67 29.15 -14.28 17.20
C GLY A 67 28.75 -15.53 17.99
N ALA A 68 28.50 -15.40 19.29
CA ALA A 68 27.92 -16.46 20.12
C ALA A 68 26.38 -16.38 20.09
N MET A 69 25.74 -17.51 19.79
CA MET A 69 24.29 -17.65 19.76
C MET A 69 23.68 -17.36 21.13
N ARG A 70 22.59 -16.60 21.14
CA ARG A 70 21.86 -16.18 22.33
C ARG A 70 20.67 -17.10 22.61
N THR A 71 20.38 -17.30 23.88
CA THR A 71 19.18 -17.98 24.40
C THR A 71 18.52 -17.09 25.47
N GLY A 72 17.26 -17.36 25.80
CA GLY A 72 16.47 -16.57 26.76
C GLY A 72 16.02 -15.20 26.22
N TRP A 73 15.76 -14.27 27.13
CA TRP A 73 15.31 -12.91 26.81
C TRP A 73 16.38 -12.09 26.08
N ILE A 74 15.95 -11.41 25.01
CA ILE A 74 16.76 -10.45 24.23
C ILE A 74 15.97 -9.16 24.08
N ALA A 75 16.58 -8.05 24.49
CA ALA A 75 16.13 -6.72 24.10
C ALA A 75 16.79 -6.33 22.77
N SER A 76 15.99 -5.95 21.78
CA SER A 76 16.44 -5.47 20.48
C SER A 76 15.46 -4.39 20.00
N ASN A 77 15.96 -3.18 19.71
CA ASN A 77 15.15 -2.03 19.28
C ASN A 77 13.92 -1.74 20.18
N GLU A 78 14.15 -1.63 21.50
CA GLU A 78 13.09 -1.42 22.50
C GLU A 78 11.99 -2.51 22.54
N HIS A 79 12.23 -3.66 21.91
CA HIS A 79 11.34 -4.82 21.94
C HIS A 79 12.02 -6.02 22.60
N TRP A 80 11.22 -6.81 23.30
CA TRP A 80 11.66 -8.05 23.94
C TRP A 80 11.29 -9.25 23.08
N TYR A 81 12.26 -10.15 22.91
CA TYR A 81 12.13 -11.42 22.22
C TYR A 81 12.57 -12.53 23.15
N PHE A 82 12.02 -13.74 22.98
CA PHE A 82 12.47 -14.91 23.75
C PHE A 82 13.04 -15.98 22.81
N MET A 83 14.28 -16.39 23.07
CA MET A 83 14.97 -17.43 22.33
C MET A 83 14.93 -18.73 23.12
N GLY A 84 14.44 -19.82 22.53
CA GLY A 84 14.42 -21.14 23.16
C GLY A 84 15.83 -21.69 23.42
N GLU A 85 15.94 -22.84 24.10
CA GLU A 85 17.23 -23.47 24.42
C GLU A 85 18.07 -23.82 23.17
N SER A 86 17.42 -24.06 22.04
CA SER A 86 18.05 -24.27 20.73
C SER A 86 18.51 -22.99 20.03
N GLY A 87 18.28 -21.82 20.64
CA GLY A 87 18.51 -20.50 20.04
C GLY A 87 17.43 -20.05 19.05
N VAL A 88 16.39 -20.86 18.80
CA VAL A 88 15.27 -20.50 17.92
C VAL A 88 14.36 -19.51 18.63
N MET A 89 14.10 -18.36 17.98
CA MET A 89 13.11 -17.38 18.42
C MET A 89 11.73 -18.03 18.59
N GLN A 90 11.11 -17.83 19.75
CA GLN A 90 9.74 -18.28 19.98
C GLN A 90 8.75 -17.34 19.27
N ALA A 91 7.60 -17.88 18.88
CA ALA A 91 6.50 -17.17 18.25
C ALA A 91 5.19 -17.87 18.64
N ASP A 92 4.12 -17.09 18.82
CA ASP A 92 2.79 -17.54 19.28
C ASP A 92 2.81 -18.42 20.54
N ALA A 93 3.72 -18.14 21.47
CA ALA A 93 4.08 -19.01 22.58
C ALA A 93 3.95 -18.32 23.95
N TRP A 94 3.49 -19.07 24.94
CA TRP A 94 3.54 -18.68 26.35
C TRP A 94 4.91 -19.03 26.96
N VAL A 95 5.54 -18.07 27.62
CA VAL A 95 6.82 -18.19 28.32
C VAL A 95 6.61 -17.95 29.82
N GLU A 96 7.18 -18.80 30.66
CA GLU A 96 7.23 -18.58 32.11
C GLU A 96 8.68 -18.23 32.52
N ASP A 97 8.85 -17.12 33.23
CA ASP A 97 10.13 -16.72 33.79
C ASP A 97 9.93 -16.08 35.17
N ASN A 98 10.74 -16.50 36.15
CA ASN A 98 10.73 -16.00 37.53
C ASN A 98 9.34 -15.96 38.22
N GLY A 99 8.42 -16.85 37.83
CA GLY A 99 7.06 -16.93 38.37
C GLY A 99 6.06 -15.92 37.76
N ALA A 100 6.49 -15.14 36.78
CA ALA A 100 5.62 -14.39 35.89
C ALA A 100 5.45 -15.15 34.56
N ARG A 101 4.35 -14.88 33.86
CA ARG A 101 4.03 -15.50 32.58
C ARG A 101 3.89 -14.40 31.53
N TYR A 102 4.42 -14.64 30.35
CA TYR A 102 4.55 -13.69 29.24
C TYR A 102 4.06 -14.36 27.96
N TYR A 103 3.47 -13.60 27.04
CA TYR A 103 3.10 -14.11 25.72
C TYR A 103 4.02 -13.53 24.65
N ILE A 104 4.51 -14.37 23.74
CA ILE A 104 5.29 -13.97 22.57
C ILE A 104 4.37 -14.04 21.35
N LYS A 105 4.15 -12.91 20.68
CA LYS A 105 3.31 -12.81 19.47
C LYS A 105 3.94 -13.59 18.31
N GLY A 106 3.18 -13.91 17.26
CA GLY A 106 3.69 -14.57 16.05
C GLY A 106 4.86 -13.84 15.34
N THR A 107 5.02 -12.54 15.59
CA THR A 107 6.17 -11.73 15.14
C THR A 107 7.46 -11.96 15.95
N GLY A 108 7.41 -12.75 17.02
CA GLY A 108 8.51 -12.95 17.98
C GLY A 108 8.62 -11.89 19.08
N VAL A 109 7.85 -10.80 18.97
CA VAL A 109 7.83 -9.72 19.96
C VAL A 109 6.95 -10.11 21.15
N MET A 110 7.45 -9.87 22.36
CA MET A 110 6.68 -9.98 23.61
C MET A 110 5.44 -9.08 23.55
N ALA A 111 4.28 -9.66 23.83
CA ALA A 111 3.05 -8.92 23.97
C ALA A 111 3.10 -8.03 25.22
N LYS A 112 2.76 -6.76 25.03
CA LYS A 112 2.45 -5.76 26.06
C LYS A 112 1.14 -5.09 25.65
N ASP A 113 0.41 -4.55 26.62
CA ASP A 113 -0.91 -3.94 26.40
C ASP A 113 -1.81 -4.79 25.48
N TYR A 114 -1.95 -6.08 25.81
CA TYR A 114 -2.58 -7.08 24.94
C TYR A 114 -3.47 -8.02 25.75
N VAL A 115 -4.44 -8.68 25.13
CA VAL A 115 -5.28 -9.69 25.81
C VAL A 115 -5.14 -11.04 25.12
N LYS A 116 -4.86 -12.09 25.90
CA LYS A 116 -4.73 -13.46 25.41
C LYS A 116 -5.26 -14.46 26.43
N ASP A 117 -6.12 -15.37 25.98
CA ASP A 117 -6.60 -16.54 26.72
C ASP A 117 -7.15 -16.21 28.14
N GLY A 118 -7.80 -15.04 28.31
CA GLY A 118 -8.37 -14.56 29.58
C GLY A 118 -7.40 -13.75 30.47
N TYR A 119 -6.18 -13.48 30.00
CA TYR A 119 -5.19 -12.66 30.66
C TYR A 119 -4.98 -11.34 29.93
N GLU A 120 -4.77 -10.28 30.69
CA GLU A 120 -4.17 -9.05 30.20
C GLU A 120 -2.65 -9.14 30.37
N LEU A 121 -1.93 -8.84 29.30
CA LEU A 121 -0.49 -8.64 29.27
C LEU A 121 -0.26 -7.15 29.50
N THR A 122 0.27 -6.79 30.67
CA THR A 122 0.56 -5.41 31.08
C THR A 122 1.64 -4.74 30.21
N GLU A 123 1.90 -3.45 30.42
CA GLU A 123 2.96 -2.70 29.72
C GLU A 123 4.36 -3.38 29.83
N ASP A 124 4.65 -4.01 30.97
CA ASP A 124 5.87 -4.80 31.20
C ASP A 124 5.76 -6.28 30.78
N GLY A 125 4.70 -6.62 30.03
CA GLY A 125 4.46 -7.93 29.39
C GLY A 125 3.95 -9.04 30.30
N LYS A 126 3.68 -8.76 31.58
CA LYS A 126 3.24 -9.78 32.53
C LYS A 126 1.75 -10.07 32.38
N ALA A 127 1.41 -11.35 32.37
CA ALA A 127 0.03 -11.82 32.41
C ALA A 127 -0.59 -11.65 33.80
N ILE A 128 -1.64 -10.83 33.88
CA ILE A 128 -2.57 -10.76 35.01
C ILE A 128 -3.95 -11.26 34.56
N PRO A 129 -4.74 -11.94 35.41
CA PRO A 129 -6.11 -12.32 35.04
C PRO A 129 -6.94 -11.08 34.72
N LEU A 130 -7.69 -11.09 33.62
CA LEU A 130 -8.48 -9.92 33.20
C LEU A 130 -9.47 -9.46 34.29
N ALA A 131 -10.02 -10.39 35.07
CA ALA A 131 -10.91 -10.12 36.21
C ALA A 131 -10.24 -9.33 37.36
N GLU A 132 -8.90 -9.27 37.42
CA GLU A 132 -8.13 -8.53 38.43
C GLU A 132 -7.67 -7.15 37.93
N SER A 133 -7.62 -6.94 36.61
CA SER A 133 -7.12 -5.72 35.96
C SER A 133 -8.07 -4.51 35.99
N LYS A 134 -9.39 -4.76 36.09
CA LYS A 134 -10.48 -3.79 35.83
C LYS A 134 -10.57 -3.28 34.39
N SER A 135 -9.84 -3.87 33.46
CA SER A 135 -9.95 -3.57 32.04
C SER A 135 -11.19 -4.21 31.43
N VAL A 136 -11.69 -3.60 30.36
CA VAL A 136 -12.86 -4.06 29.60
C VAL A 136 -12.42 -4.52 28.21
N VAL A 137 -13.02 -5.59 27.71
CA VAL A 137 -12.81 -6.11 26.35
C VAL A 137 -14.15 -6.09 25.64
N LEU A 138 -14.24 -5.33 24.55
CA LEU A 138 -15.40 -5.26 23.68
C LEU A 138 -15.15 -6.14 22.44
N THR A 139 -15.85 -7.27 22.38
CA THR A 139 -15.83 -8.20 21.23
C THR A 139 -17.07 -8.08 20.35
N ASP A 140 -18.15 -7.51 20.87
CA ASP A 140 -19.44 -7.37 20.20
C ASP A 140 -19.74 -5.89 19.93
N PRO A 141 -20.21 -5.51 18.71
CA PRO A 141 -20.28 -4.12 18.24
C PRO A 141 -21.45 -3.30 18.83
N GLU A 142 -21.83 -3.55 20.07
CA GLU A 142 -22.78 -2.69 20.79
C GLU A 142 -22.10 -1.37 21.18
N ALA A 143 -22.82 -0.25 21.02
CA ALA A 143 -22.28 1.07 21.33
C ALA A 143 -22.12 1.26 22.84
N LEU A 144 -20.94 1.70 23.28
CA LEU A 144 -20.68 2.03 24.68
C LEU A 144 -20.93 3.52 24.91
N GLU A 145 -21.90 3.87 25.75
CA GLU A 145 -22.29 5.25 26.01
C GLU A 145 -22.17 5.66 27.48
N GLY A 146 -21.43 6.75 27.76
CA GLY A 146 -21.38 7.41 29.07
C GLY A 146 -20.60 6.67 30.18
N GLU A 147 -19.86 5.61 29.86
CA GLU A 147 -19.13 4.81 30.85
C GLU A 147 -17.77 5.42 31.25
N VAL A 148 -17.28 5.03 32.44
CA VAL A 148 -15.94 5.34 32.94
C VAL A 148 -15.16 4.05 33.15
N ILE A 149 -14.15 3.82 32.32
CA ILE A 149 -13.28 2.65 32.36
C ILE A 149 -12.04 3.00 33.22
N GLU A 150 -11.91 2.34 34.37
CA GLU A 150 -10.79 2.54 35.30
C GLU A 150 -9.50 1.86 34.87
N GLY A 151 -9.59 0.78 34.09
CA GLY A 151 -8.46 0.05 33.49
C GLY A 151 -8.27 0.40 32.01
N ASN A 152 -7.72 -0.55 31.25
CA ASN A 152 -7.59 -0.47 29.80
C ASN A 152 -8.93 -0.81 29.11
N LEU A 153 -9.12 -0.32 27.88
CA LEU A 153 -10.26 -0.67 27.03
C LEU A 153 -9.76 -1.34 25.75
N TYR A 154 -9.96 -2.64 25.62
CA TYR A 154 -9.63 -3.40 24.42
C TYR A 154 -10.83 -3.45 23.49
N VAL A 155 -10.69 -2.99 22.25
CA VAL A 155 -11.75 -3.05 21.24
C VAL A 155 -11.29 -3.97 20.10
N ASP A 156 -12.00 -5.09 19.93
CA ASP A 156 -11.69 -6.09 18.91
C ASP A 156 -12.52 -5.81 17.63
N VAL A 157 -11.89 -5.09 16.70
CA VAL A 157 -12.47 -4.71 15.39
C VAL A 157 -12.17 -5.72 14.28
N THR A 158 -11.67 -6.93 14.62
CA THR A 158 -11.48 -8.03 13.64
C THR A 158 -12.76 -8.36 12.88
N THR A 159 -12.64 -9.06 11.74
CA THR A 159 -13.78 -9.46 10.89
C THR A 159 -14.60 -8.28 10.35
N ALA A 160 -13.93 -7.17 10.04
CA ALA A 160 -14.53 -5.92 9.56
C ALA A 160 -15.64 -5.33 10.45
N LYS A 161 -15.54 -5.49 11.78
CA LYS A 161 -16.50 -4.91 12.71
C LYS A 161 -16.35 -3.39 12.79
N ALA A 162 -17.49 -2.71 12.97
CA ALA A 162 -17.57 -1.29 13.28
C ALA A 162 -18.09 -1.10 14.70
N PHE A 163 -17.40 -0.27 15.50
CA PHE A 163 -17.75 0.06 16.89
C PHE A 163 -17.97 1.57 17.05
N GLU A 164 -18.81 1.96 18.00
CA GLU A 164 -19.03 3.36 18.40
C GLU A 164 -18.86 3.51 19.92
N LEU A 165 -18.02 4.44 20.35
CA LEU A 165 -17.86 4.87 21.74
C LEU A 165 -18.31 6.33 21.85
N LYS A 166 -19.18 6.64 22.82
CA LYS A 166 -19.78 7.96 22.94
C LYS A 166 -19.84 8.45 24.38
N GLY A 167 -19.24 9.61 24.68
CA GLY A 167 -19.20 10.13 26.05
C GLY A 167 -18.42 9.25 27.03
N VAL A 168 -17.53 8.37 26.54
CA VAL A 168 -16.78 7.41 27.36
C VAL A 168 -15.53 8.09 27.93
N THR A 169 -15.17 7.77 29.18
CA THR A 169 -13.88 8.15 29.77
C THR A 169 -13.03 6.91 29.99
N VAL A 170 -11.88 6.79 29.31
CA VAL A 170 -10.92 5.70 29.52
C VAL A 170 -9.69 6.25 30.23
N LYS A 171 -9.47 5.80 31.47
CA LYS A 171 -8.33 6.22 32.30
C LYS A 171 -7.04 5.45 32.02
N GLY A 172 -7.15 4.22 31.53
CA GLY A 172 -6.03 3.47 30.97
C GLY A 172 -5.87 3.72 29.47
N LYS A 173 -5.22 2.78 28.80
CA LYS A 173 -5.06 2.76 27.36
C LYS A 173 -6.27 2.11 26.69
N LEU A 174 -6.83 2.77 25.68
CA LEU A 174 -7.70 2.19 24.68
C LEU A 174 -6.81 1.49 23.63
N VAL A 175 -6.93 0.18 23.50
CA VAL A 175 -6.18 -0.64 22.55
C VAL A 175 -7.12 -1.15 21.47
N VAL A 176 -6.85 -0.78 20.22
CA VAL A 176 -7.60 -1.28 19.06
C VAL A 176 -6.89 -2.50 18.49
N ILE A 177 -7.59 -3.63 18.51
CA ILE A 177 -7.14 -4.93 18.03
C ILE A 177 -7.88 -5.22 16.73
N GLY A 178 -7.17 -5.34 15.62
CA GLY A 178 -7.72 -5.84 14.36
C GLY A 178 -7.05 -7.13 13.91
N ASP A 179 -7.34 -7.51 12.66
CA ASP A 179 -6.51 -8.45 11.91
C ASP A 179 -5.90 -7.71 10.72
N ASN A 180 -4.68 -8.06 10.31
CA ASN A 180 -3.98 -7.40 9.20
C ASN A 180 -4.54 -7.82 7.82
N GLN A 181 -5.82 -8.18 7.74
CA GLN A 181 -6.50 -8.71 6.55
C GLN A 181 -7.79 -7.94 6.25
N THR A 182 -8.61 -7.65 7.26
CA THR A 182 -9.90 -6.96 7.13
C THR A 182 -9.85 -5.53 7.67
N ALA A 183 -10.65 -4.64 7.10
CA ALA A 183 -10.73 -3.24 7.52
C ALA A 183 -11.70 -3.09 8.71
N GLY A 184 -11.17 -2.97 9.92
CA GLY A 184 -11.95 -2.73 11.15
C GLY A 184 -12.07 -1.23 11.47
N LYS A 185 -13.21 -0.79 12.01
CA LYS A 185 -13.48 0.63 12.28
C LYS A 185 -13.91 0.88 13.72
N LEU A 186 -13.35 1.90 14.37
CA LEU A 186 -13.78 2.41 15.66
C LEU A 186 -14.08 3.90 15.55
N THR A 187 -15.30 4.34 15.89
CA THR A 187 -15.65 5.76 15.98
C THR A 187 -15.74 6.19 17.44
N ILE A 188 -15.06 7.28 17.80
CA ILE A 188 -14.99 7.80 19.17
C ILE A 188 -15.54 9.24 19.17
N THR A 189 -16.62 9.46 19.91
CA THR A 189 -17.38 10.72 19.93
C THR A 189 -17.49 11.28 21.35
N ASP A 190 -17.28 12.59 21.52
CA ASP A 190 -17.42 13.33 22.79
C ASP A 190 -16.75 12.66 24.01
N SER A 191 -15.63 11.97 23.82
CA SER A 191 -15.00 11.07 24.83
C SER A 191 -13.68 11.61 25.36
N LYS A 192 -13.17 11.06 26.48
CA LYS A 192 -11.87 11.44 27.08
C LYS A 192 -10.98 10.21 27.23
N ILE A 193 -9.85 10.17 26.52
CA ILE A 193 -8.99 8.98 26.40
C ILE A 193 -7.55 9.32 26.80
N GLU A 194 -7.01 8.66 27.83
CA GLU A 194 -5.61 8.87 28.29
C GLU A 194 -4.59 8.38 27.24
N ALA A 195 -4.83 7.24 26.60
CA ALA A 195 -4.02 6.80 25.46
C ALA A 195 -4.83 5.95 24.47
N ILE A 196 -4.58 6.10 23.16
CA ILE A 196 -5.00 5.17 22.10
C ILE A 196 -3.75 4.42 21.62
N SER A 197 -3.82 3.09 21.46
CA SER A 197 -2.81 2.29 20.75
C SER A 197 -3.49 1.50 19.64
N THR A 198 -2.92 1.57 18.43
CA THR A 198 -3.36 0.82 17.26
C THR A 198 -2.29 -0.19 16.87
N GLN A 199 -2.53 -1.47 17.13
CA GLN A 199 -1.51 -2.53 16.99
C GLN A 199 -1.50 -3.25 15.63
N THR A 200 -2.37 -2.85 14.70
CA THR A 200 -2.61 -3.56 13.43
C THR A 200 -2.90 -2.62 12.26
N ARG A 201 -2.40 -2.95 11.07
CA ARG A 201 -2.33 -2.05 9.90
C ARG A 201 -3.67 -1.66 9.30
N ASN A 202 -4.68 -2.52 9.38
CA ASN A 202 -5.94 -2.35 8.66
C ASN A 202 -7.05 -1.78 9.57
N THR A 203 -6.69 -1.03 10.61
CA THR A 203 -7.67 -0.44 11.54
C THR A 203 -7.79 1.07 11.34
N GLU A 204 -9.02 1.55 11.28
CA GLU A 204 -9.36 2.97 11.20
C GLU A 204 -9.99 3.40 12.53
N VAL A 205 -9.39 4.40 13.20
CA VAL A 205 -9.95 5.05 14.39
C VAL A 205 -10.39 6.45 14.01
N VAL A 206 -11.69 6.71 14.04
CA VAL A 206 -12.29 8.01 13.72
C VAL A 206 -12.57 8.78 15.00
N LEU A 207 -11.99 9.97 15.13
CA LEU A 207 -12.27 10.90 16.22
C LEU A 207 -13.35 11.90 15.79
N SER A 208 -14.36 12.12 16.63
CA SER A 208 -15.50 13.01 16.37
C SER A 208 -15.88 13.83 17.61
N GLY A 209 -16.62 14.92 17.38
CA GLY A 209 -17.15 15.79 18.44
C GLY A 209 -16.06 16.44 19.30
N GLU A 210 -16.33 16.59 20.60
CA GLU A 210 -15.40 17.17 21.59
C GLU A 210 -14.45 16.12 22.21
N THR A 211 -14.01 15.12 21.42
CA THR A 211 -13.14 14.03 21.92
C THR A 211 -11.72 14.52 22.25
N GLU A 212 -11.32 14.40 23.51
CA GLU A 212 -9.97 14.69 23.99
C GLU A 212 -9.14 13.39 24.05
N VAL A 213 -7.97 13.38 23.41
CA VAL A 213 -7.01 12.27 23.47
C VAL A 213 -5.66 12.81 23.89
N LYS A 214 -5.09 12.25 24.97
CA LYS A 214 -3.77 12.71 25.43
C LYS A 214 -2.63 12.11 24.61
N THR A 215 -2.60 10.78 24.41
CA THR A 215 -1.57 10.15 23.57
C THR A 215 -2.17 9.21 22.54
N ILE A 216 -1.71 9.28 21.29
CA ILE A 216 -1.96 8.26 20.25
C ILE A 216 -0.64 7.53 19.97
N VAL A 217 -0.62 6.21 20.03
CA VAL A 217 0.56 5.38 19.73
C VAL A 217 0.30 4.55 18.47
N LEU A 218 1.04 4.87 17.41
CA LEU A 218 0.95 4.22 16.09
C LEU A 218 2.05 3.14 16.01
N GLU A 219 1.72 1.91 16.42
CA GLU A 219 2.64 0.76 16.44
C GLU A 219 2.74 0.04 15.08
N GLU A 220 1.80 0.32 14.18
CA GLU A 220 1.69 -0.18 12.80
C GLU A 220 1.11 0.94 11.90
N THR A 221 0.90 0.69 10.61
CA THR A 221 0.35 1.67 9.65
C THR A 221 -1.17 1.89 9.77
N ALA A 222 -1.71 1.88 10.99
CA ALA A 222 -3.11 2.13 11.25
C ALA A 222 -3.47 3.61 11.01
N ALA A 223 -4.70 3.88 10.56
CA ALA A 223 -5.19 5.23 10.37
C ALA A 223 -5.91 5.73 11.63
N VAL A 224 -5.56 6.92 12.10
CA VAL A 224 -6.35 7.67 13.09
C VAL A 224 -6.72 8.99 12.46
N THR A 225 -8.01 9.24 12.26
CA THR A 225 -8.53 10.29 11.39
C THR A 225 -9.58 11.15 12.11
N PRO A 226 -9.66 12.46 11.85
CA PRO A 226 -10.74 13.29 12.37
C PRO A 226 -11.92 13.27 11.39
N ASP A 227 -13.14 13.15 11.91
CA ASP A 227 -14.33 13.42 11.10
C ASP A 227 -14.57 14.93 10.92
N LYS A 228 -15.52 15.28 10.04
CA LYS A 228 -15.92 16.68 9.79
C LYS A 228 -16.49 17.44 11.00
N ASN A 229 -16.80 16.74 12.10
CA ASN A 229 -17.39 17.30 13.31
C ASN A 229 -16.36 17.40 14.46
N PHE A 230 -15.17 16.83 14.30
CA PHE A 230 -14.10 16.86 15.29
C PHE A 230 -13.69 18.29 15.65
N LYS A 231 -13.75 18.58 16.94
CA LYS A 231 -13.37 19.86 17.58
C LYS A 231 -12.58 19.65 18.87
N GLY A 232 -12.25 18.40 19.17
CA GLY A 232 -11.43 18.03 20.31
C GLY A 232 -9.95 18.29 20.07
N GLU A 233 -9.12 17.66 20.89
CA GLU A 233 -7.68 17.92 20.96
C GLU A 233 -6.90 16.61 21.08
N VAL A 234 -5.73 16.57 20.43
CA VAL A 234 -4.71 15.54 20.62
C VAL A 234 -3.46 16.19 21.20
N GLU A 235 -3.07 15.84 22.43
CA GLU A 235 -1.82 16.38 23.01
C GLU A 235 -0.61 15.79 22.27
N LYS A 236 -0.53 14.46 22.15
CA LYS A 236 0.65 13.77 21.63
C LYS A 236 0.36 12.61 20.67
N ILE A 237 1.21 12.45 19.66
CA ILE A 237 1.29 11.24 18.81
C ILE A 237 2.71 10.64 18.88
N GLU A 238 2.79 9.33 19.06
CA GLU A 238 4.04 8.56 19.07
C GLU A 238 4.04 7.54 17.93
N VAL A 239 4.92 7.73 16.94
CA VAL A 239 5.06 6.85 15.79
C VAL A 239 6.14 5.82 16.07
N GLN A 240 5.74 4.57 16.30
CA GLN A 240 6.61 3.48 16.77
C GLN A 240 6.67 2.28 15.82
N SER A 241 6.20 2.41 14.57
CA SER A 241 6.09 1.25 13.67
C SER A 241 7.43 0.58 13.36
N THR A 242 7.43 -0.75 13.45
CA THR A 242 8.57 -1.62 13.13
C THR A 242 8.73 -1.90 11.63
N THR A 243 7.94 -1.25 10.77
CA THR A 243 7.72 -1.66 9.38
C THR A 243 8.01 -0.51 8.43
N LYS A 244 8.48 -0.81 7.22
CA LYS A 244 8.90 0.20 6.22
C LYS A 244 7.72 0.78 5.40
N GLY A 245 6.53 0.86 6.00
CA GLY A 245 5.36 1.47 5.37
C GLY A 245 5.43 3.00 5.39
N GLU A 246 4.32 3.64 5.05
CA GLU A 246 4.08 5.06 5.29
C GLU A 246 3.01 5.19 6.38
N ILE A 247 3.20 6.16 7.29
CA ILE A 247 2.23 6.52 8.33
C ILE A 247 1.77 7.95 8.08
N VAL A 248 0.47 8.15 7.96
CA VAL A 248 -0.14 9.46 7.73
C VAL A 248 -0.67 10.02 9.04
N ILE A 249 -0.33 11.28 9.34
CA ILE A 249 -0.82 12.02 10.49
C ILE A 249 -1.92 12.97 10.01
N GLU A 250 -3.17 12.53 10.14
CA GLU A 250 -4.37 13.25 9.66
C GLU A 250 -5.10 14.05 10.76
N VAL A 251 -4.72 13.89 12.03
CA VAL A 251 -5.27 14.64 13.17
C VAL A 251 -4.29 15.72 13.64
N PRO A 252 -4.72 16.97 13.89
CA PRO A 252 -3.86 18.00 14.45
C PRO A 252 -3.38 17.64 15.87
N ALA A 253 -2.10 17.87 16.19
CA ALA A 253 -1.52 17.49 17.48
C ALA A 253 -0.51 18.52 18.03
N GLN A 254 -0.35 18.61 19.35
CA GLN A 254 0.68 19.47 19.93
C GLN A 254 2.10 18.90 19.74
N GLU A 255 2.29 17.61 20.05
CA GLU A 255 3.57 16.91 19.93
C GLU A 255 3.44 15.66 19.04
N VAL A 256 4.36 15.48 18.10
CA VAL A 256 4.56 14.22 17.37
C VAL A 256 5.98 13.75 17.61
N THR A 257 6.20 12.47 17.89
CA THR A 257 7.55 11.91 18.04
C THR A 257 7.72 10.67 17.17
N THR A 258 8.87 10.52 16.48
CA THR A 258 9.13 9.38 15.59
C THR A 258 10.26 8.50 16.12
N ARG A 259 9.97 7.21 16.28
CA ARG A 259 10.93 6.12 16.52
C ARG A 259 10.50 4.91 15.69
N THR A 260 10.67 5.01 14.38
CA THR A 260 10.05 4.09 13.42
C THR A 260 10.96 3.76 12.24
N TYR A 261 10.66 2.66 11.54
CA TYR A 261 11.20 2.35 10.22
C TYR A 261 10.30 2.85 9.06
N ALA A 262 9.12 3.40 9.35
CA ALA A 262 8.19 3.93 8.38
C ALA A 262 8.61 5.33 7.89
N SER A 263 8.15 5.73 6.70
CA SER A 263 8.04 7.16 6.39
C SER A 263 6.85 7.76 7.13
N VAL A 264 6.90 9.07 7.39
CA VAL A 264 5.83 9.79 8.08
C VAL A 264 5.36 10.95 7.20
N ASP A 265 4.07 10.99 6.89
CA ASP A 265 3.43 12.07 6.14
C ASP A 265 2.53 12.90 7.06
N ILE A 266 2.88 14.16 7.27
CA ILE A 266 2.13 15.09 8.12
C ILE A 266 1.09 15.82 7.28
N GLN A 267 -0.18 15.41 7.37
CA GLN A 267 -1.31 15.99 6.61
C GLN A 267 -2.22 16.91 7.47
N ALA A 268 -1.98 16.99 8.78
CA ALA A 268 -2.62 17.94 9.68
C ALA A 268 -1.58 18.78 10.48
N PRO A 269 -1.95 19.98 10.98
CA PRO A 269 -1.00 20.87 11.66
C PRO A 269 -0.40 20.27 12.94
N VAL A 270 0.91 20.48 13.14
CA VAL A 270 1.66 19.99 14.31
C VAL A 270 2.48 21.11 14.95
N GLU A 271 2.39 21.27 16.28
CA GLU A 271 3.14 22.32 16.99
C GLU A 271 4.61 21.95 17.25
N SER A 272 4.94 20.66 17.41
CA SER A 272 6.31 20.16 17.58
C SER A 272 6.47 18.71 17.08
N LEU A 273 7.47 18.46 16.23
CA LEU A 273 7.83 17.14 15.71
C LEU A 273 9.26 16.75 16.15
N GLU A 274 9.43 15.70 16.95
CA GLU A 274 10.74 15.22 17.42
C GLU A 274 11.14 13.90 16.74
N VAL A 275 12.27 13.90 16.03
CA VAL A 275 12.74 12.79 15.19
C VAL A 275 13.89 12.06 15.88
N LYS A 276 13.64 10.82 16.36
CA LYS A 276 14.57 10.06 17.21
C LYS A 276 15.38 8.99 16.47
N THR A 277 14.93 8.60 15.29
CA THR A 277 15.59 7.62 14.41
C THR A 277 15.58 8.11 12.97
N ASP A 278 16.45 7.55 12.12
CA ASP A 278 16.48 7.80 10.67
C ASP A 278 15.06 7.66 10.07
N THR A 279 14.43 8.79 9.74
CA THR A 279 13.02 8.85 9.30
C THR A 279 12.93 9.67 8.02
N GLN A 280 12.11 9.23 7.07
CA GLN A 280 11.76 10.01 5.88
C GLN A 280 10.43 10.72 6.15
N ILE A 281 10.42 12.05 6.16
CA ILE A 281 9.30 12.87 6.59
C ILE A 281 8.79 13.70 5.41
N LYS A 282 7.48 13.67 5.15
CA LYS A 282 6.77 14.58 4.26
C LYS A 282 5.94 15.56 5.08
N VAL A 283 5.94 16.82 4.69
CA VAL A 283 5.22 17.90 5.37
C VAL A 283 4.15 18.46 4.42
N ASN A 284 2.97 17.85 4.48
CA ASN A 284 1.78 18.18 3.70
C ASN A 284 0.78 19.12 4.42
N ALA A 285 1.06 19.48 5.68
CA ALA A 285 0.45 20.57 6.45
C ALA A 285 1.51 21.30 7.29
N ASP A 286 1.18 22.48 7.84
CA ASP A 286 2.14 23.30 8.59
C ASP A 286 2.67 22.62 9.87
N VAL A 287 3.99 22.66 10.08
CA VAL A 287 4.67 22.12 11.28
C VAL A 287 5.50 23.21 11.93
N LYS A 288 5.16 23.62 13.15
CA LYS A 288 5.78 24.80 13.76
C LYS A 288 7.22 24.58 14.22
N ASN A 289 7.56 23.42 14.75
CA ASN A 289 8.93 23.06 15.11
C ASN A 289 9.22 21.61 14.67
N VAL A 290 10.41 21.36 14.13
CA VAL A 290 10.96 20.02 13.88
C VAL A 290 12.31 19.95 14.60
N VAL A 291 12.55 18.89 15.37
CA VAL A 291 13.80 18.65 16.08
C VAL A 291 14.35 17.30 15.63
N VAL A 292 15.47 17.28 14.93
CA VAL A 292 16.17 16.06 14.52
C VAL A 292 17.32 15.79 15.47
N THR A 293 17.19 14.74 16.28
CA THR A 293 18.13 14.39 17.35
C THR A 293 19.40 13.72 16.81
N GLU A 294 20.49 13.73 17.60
CA GLU A 294 21.80 13.14 17.26
C GLU A 294 21.78 11.68 16.75
N SER A 295 20.72 10.91 17.05
CA SER A 295 20.56 9.52 16.63
C SER A 295 19.89 9.34 15.25
N ALA A 296 19.35 10.39 14.64
CA ALA A 296 18.59 10.36 13.39
C ALA A 296 19.40 10.94 12.20
N LYS A 297 20.43 10.20 11.78
CA LYS A 297 21.53 10.63 10.90
C LYS A 297 21.28 10.49 9.40
N ASP A 298 20.28 9.73 8.98
CA ASP A 298 19.81 9.70 7.57
C ASP A 298 18.34 10.16 7.50
N THR A 299 18.08 11.32 8.12
CA THR A 299 16.76 11.96 8.10
C THR A 299 16.58 12.78 6.84
N LYS A 300 15.41 12.65 6.20
CA LYS A 300 14.95 13.55 5.13
C LYS A 300 13.68 14.26 5.58
N VAL A 301 13.60 15.57 5.33
CA VAL A 301 12.40 16.39 5.54
C VAL A 301 12.01 17.03 4.21
N GLU A 302 10.95 16.54 3.59
CA GLU A 302 10.39 17.06 2.34
C GLU A 302 9.21 17.97 2.62
N VAL A 303 9.35 19.27 2.40
CA VAL A 303 8.28 20.24 2.65
C VAL A 303 7.49 20.48 1.37
N SER A 304 6.22 20.08 1.37
CA SER A 304 5.34 20.25 0.21
C SER A 304 4.99 21.71 -0.05
N LYS A 305 4.70 21.99 -1.31
CA LYS A 305 4.42 23.34 -1.79
C LYS A 305 3.22 23.96 -1.08
N GLY A 306 3.40 25.19 -0.58
CA GLY A 306 2.36 25.93 0.14
C GLY A 306 2.38 25.72 1.65
N ASN A 307 3.01 24.65 2.14
CA ASN A 307 3.18 24.40 3.57
C ASN A 307 4.46 25.04 4.12
N THR A 308 4.47 25.24 5.43
CA THR A 308 5.51 25.91 6.18
C THR A 308 5.98 25.06 7.34
N VAL A 309 7.29 24.85 7.43
CA VAL A 309 7.94 24.52 8.69
C VAL A 309 8.37 25.83 9.39
N GLY A 310 8.12 25.95 10.69
CA GLY A 310 8.62 27.08 11.47
C GLY A 310 10.13 26.99 11.64
N THR A 311 10.59 26.25 12.64
CA THR A 311 12.02 26.01 12.89
C THR A 311 12.37 24.54 12.67
N ILE A 312 13.46 24.25 11.95
CA ILE A 312 14.13 22.94 12.00
C ILE A 312 15.38 23.06 12.85
N VAL A 313 15.45 22.35 13.98
CA VAL A 313 16.66 22.16 14.78
C VAL A 313 17.30 20.84 14.37
N ALA A 314 18.55 20.86 13.94
CA ALA A 314 19.24 19.70 13.38
C ALA A 314 20.53 19.39 14.17
N ASP A 315 20.43 18.45 15.10
CA ASP A 315 21.53 17.88 15.88
C ASP A 315 22.16 16.63 15.21
N ALA A 316 21.62 16.24 14.05
CA ALA A 316 22.15 15.21 13.15
C ALA A 316 22.10 15.71 11.69
N PRO A 317 22.81 15.06 10.73
CA PRO A 317 22.66 15.36 9.31
C PRO A 317 21.22 15.23 8.82
N VAL A 318 20.74 16.19 8.04
CA VAL A 318 19.37 16.24 7.51
C VAL A 318 19.38 16.66 6.05
N LYS A 319 18.66 15.93 5.20
CA LYS A 319 18.36 16.36 3.82
C LYS A 319 17.01 17.06 3.79
N ILE A 320 17.03 18.36 3.54
CA ILE A 320 15.85 19.20 3.40
C ILE A 320 15.50 19.28 1.92
N GLU A 321 14.29 18.90 1.55
CA GLU A 321 13.81 18.88 0.15
C GLU A 321 12.39 19.44 0.01
N GLY A 322 11.86 19.42 -1.21
CA GLY A 322 10.53 19.94 -1.53
C GLY A 322 10.54 21.43 -1.91
N SER A 323 9.36 22.02 -2.03
CA SER A 323 9.15 23.41 -2.48
C SER A 323 8.28 24.25 -1.55
N GLY A 324 8.09 23.77 -0.31
CA GLY A 324 7.53 24.53 0.79
C GLY A 324 8.53 25.51 1.41
N THR A 325 8.12 26.11 2.52
CA THR A 325 8.87 27.16 3.21
C THR A 325 9.37 26.69 4.57
N ILE A 326 10.56 27.12 4.96
CA ILE A 326 11.13 26.93 6.30
C ILE A 326 11.47 28.32 6.84
N ASN A 327 10.92 28.70 7.99
CA ASN A 327 11.17 30.03 8.56
C ASN A 327 12.56 30.15 9.18
N LYS A 328 13.10 29.07 9.76
CA LYS A 328 14.44 29.01 10.34
C LYS A 328 15.03 27.59 10.29
N VAL A 329 16.32 27.47 10.00
CA VAL A 329 17.10 26.24 10.26
C VAL A 329 18.17 26.55 11.30
N GLU A 330 18.27 25.74 12.35
CA GLU A 330 19.34 25.74 13.35
C GLU A 330 20.20 24.50 13.09
N ALA A 331 21.28 24.66 12.33
CA ALA A 331 22.19 23.58 11.96
C ALA A 331 23.30 23.44 13.01
N ASN A 332 23.21 22.42 13.87
CA ASN A 332 24.17 22.20 14.97
C ASN A 332 25.30 21.23 14.60
N VAL A 333 25.20 20.54 13.46
CA VAL A 333 26.22 19.64 12.89
C VAL A 333 26.39 19.84 11.39
N ASP A 334 27.50 19.35 10.83
CA ASP A 334 27.70 19.25 9.38
C ASP A 334 26.75 18.21 8.74
N GLY A 335 26.48 18.39 7.44
CA GLY A 335 25.61 17.47 6.68
C GLY A 335 24.12 17.83 6.75
N VAL A 336 23.79 19.03 7.23
CA VAL A 336 22.48 19.64 6.97
C VAL A 336 22.52 20.24 5.55
N GLU A 337 21.80 19.63 4.62
CA GLU A 337 21.77 19.99 3.21
C GLU A 337 20.35 20.42 2.81
N ALA A 338 20.22 21.40 1.92
CA ALA A 338 18.92 21.87 1.45
C ALA A 338 18.82 21.92 -0.08
N GLY A 339 17.71 21.42 -0.60
CA GLY A 339 17.34 21.52 -2.00
C GLY A 339 17.15 22.97 -2.44
N LYS A 340 17.65 23.29 -3.64
CA LYS A 340 17.59 24.61 -4.29
C LYS A 340 16.16 25.20 -4.43
N ASP A 341 15.14 24.34 -4.36
CA ASP A 341 13.73 24.66 -4.61
C ASP A 341 12.94 24.89 -3.30
N THR A 342 13.49 24.47 -2.15
CA THR A 342 12.94 24.74 -0.82
C THR A 342 13.24 26.18 -0.43
N VAL A 343 12.33 26.87 0.27
CA VAL A 343 12.50 28.28 0.65
C VAL A 343 12.95 28.39 2.10
N ILE A 344 14.24 28.65 2.36
CA ILE A 344 14.74 28.89 3.72
C ILE A 344 14.88 30.40 3.96
N LYS A 345 14.21 30.92 5.00
CA LYS A 345 14.22 32.36 5.33
C LYS A 345 15.37 32.79 6.25
N ASP A 346 15.83 31.91 7.12
CA ASP A 346 16.88 32.18 8.11
C ASP A 346 17.66 30.89 8.42
N VAL A 347 18.97 31.03 8.70
CA VAL A 347 19.85 29.92 9.08
C VAL A 347 20.80 30.38 10.18
N GLU A 348 20.75 29.70 11.32
CA GLU A 348 21.75 29.79 12.39
C GLU A 348 22.62 28.53 12.39
N THR A 349 23.92 28.70 12.64
CA THR A 349 24.90 27.61 12.58
C THR A 349 25.62 27.44 13.91
N GLY A 350 25.83 26.19 14.32
CA GLY A 350 26.67 25.83 15.47
C GLY A 350 28.11 26.34 15.33
N LYS A 351 28.82 26.44 16.46
CA LYS A 351 30.19 27.02 16.50
C LYS A 351 31.24 26.21 15.75
N ASP A 352 30.99 24.92 15.61
CA ASP A 352 31.93 23.93 15.06
C ASP A 352 31.40 23.30 13.75
N VAL A 353 30.43 23.96 13.10
CA VAL A 353 29.86 23.56 11.80
C VAL A 353 30.63 24.23 10.66
N GLU A 354 31.16 23.44 9.73
CA GLU A 354 31.87 23.93 8.54
C GLU A 354 30.92 24.13 7.35
N GLN A 355 29.83 23.34 7.25
CA GLN A 355 28.88 23.36 6.14
C GLN A 355 27.42 23.31 6.63
N ALA A 356 26.65 24.31 6.22
CA ALA A 356 25.24 24.50 6.55
C ALA A 356 24.46 24.93 5.29
N PRO A 357 23.12 24.78 5.24
CA PRO A 357 22.35 25.24 4.10
C PRO A 357 22.40 26.77 3.98
N GLU A 358 22.38 27.29 2.75
CA GLU A 358 22.27 28.74 2.54
C GLU A 358 20.81 29.21 2.67
N VAL A 359 20.59 30.41 3.18
CA VAL A 359 19.31 31.12 3.09
C VAL A 359 18.97 31.31 1.61
N ASN A 360 18.08 30.45 1.10
CA ASN A 360 17.74 30.39 -0.31
C ASN A 360 16.32 30.90 -0.56
N LYS A 361 16.25 31.92 -1.41
CA LYS A 361 15.02 32.20 -2.15
C LYS A 361 15.00 31.26 -3.35
N PRO A 362 13.88 30.56 -3.65
CA PRO A 362 13.83 29.60 -4.74
C PRO A 362 14.24 30.30 -6.04
N SER A 363 15.02 29.60 -6.87
CA SER A 363 15.67 30.19 -8.03
C SER A 363 14.65 30.68 -9.07
N THR A 364 14.30 31.96 -8.99
CA THR A 364 13.51 32.64 -10.01
C THR A 364 14.39 32.82 -11.24
N GLY A 365 14.38 31.84 -12.15
CA GLY A 365 15.13 31.91 -13.39
C GLY A 365 14.70 33.11 -14.23
N GLY A 366 15.59 34.10 -14.43
CA GLY A 366 15.32 35.17 -15.41
C GLY A 366 15.96 36.54 -15.19
N SER A 367 17.25 36.64 -15.51
CA SER A 367 17.89 37.82 -16.12
C SER A 367 18.06 39.15 -15.34
N THR A 368 19.11 39.85 -15.72
CA THR A 368 19.70 41.07 -15.15
C THR A 368 18.90 42.36 -15.34
N GLY A 369 18.88 43.22 -14.31
CA GLY A 369 18.51 44.65 -14.41
C GLY A 369 18.59 45.32 -13.04
N GLY A 370 19.31 46.44 -12.90
CA GLY A 370 19.76 46.93 -11.58
C GLY A 370 19.20 48.29 -11.11
N SER A 371 19.35 48.51 -9.79
CA SER A 371 19.34 49.79 -9.06
C SER A 371 18.00 50.54 -8.85
N GLY A 372 17.74 50.91 -7.59
CA GLY A 372 16.72 51.89 -7.20
C GLY A 372 15.81 51.41 -6.07
N GLY A 373 15.93 51.99 -4.86
CA GLY A 373 15.15 51.57 -3.69
C GLY A 373 13.84 52.34 -3.50
N GLY A 374 12.96 51.76 -2.67
CA GLY A 374 11.69 52.38 -2.23
C GLY A 374 10.78 51.31 -1.61
N GLY A 375 10.35 51.50 -0.36
CA GLY A 375 9.54 50.50 0.35
C GLY A 375 8.09 50.43 -0.13
N GLY A 376 7.55 49.22 -0.21
CA GLY A 376 6.14 48.96 -0.48
C GLY A 376 5.82 47.50 -0.17
N SER A 377 4.84 47.27 0.72
CA SER A 377 4.33 45.91 0.98
C SER A 377 3.64 45.40 -0.27
N THR A 378 4.15 44.32 -0.85
CA THR A 378 3.52 43.61 -1.98
C THR A 378 3.47 42.12 -1.65
N THR A 379 2.24 41.62 -1.48
CA THR A 379 1.96 40.19 -1.41
C THR A 379 2.52 39.52 -2.67
N PRO A 380 3.24 38.39 -2.59
CA PRO A 380 3.73 37.71 -3.77
C PRO A 380 2.56 37.31 -4.67
N THR A 381 2.49 37.87 -5.88
CA THR A 381 1.57 37.37 -6.90
C THR A 381 2.02 35.98 -7.32
N LYS A 382 1.11 35.00 -7.23
CA LYS A 382 1.28 33.65 -7.76
C LYS A 382 1.81 33.69 -9.20
N SER A 383 2.67 32.74 -9.56
CA SER A 383 3.14 32.58 -10.94
C SER A 383 1.98 32.34 -11.90
N GLU A 384 2.19 32.64 -13.18
CA GLU A 384 1.17 32.43 -14.21
C GLU A 384 0.80 30.94 -14.34
N THR A 385 1.78 30.05 -14.18
CA THR A 385 1.57 28.60 -14.11
C THR A 385 0.69 28.17 -12.93
N GLU A 386 0.89 28.73 -11.73
CA GLU A 386 0.05 28.42 -10.56
C GLU A 386 -1.38 28.94 -10.71
N LYS A 387 -1.54 30.19 -11.16
CA LYS A 387 -2.88 30.77 -11.41
C LYS A 387 -3.66 29.95 -12.43
N PHE A 388 -3.00 29.50 -13.50
CA PHE A 388 -3.59 28.60 -14.48
C PHE A 388 -4.03 27.28 -13.82
N LYS A 389 -3.13 26.61 -13.09
CA LYS A 389 -3.45 25.32 -12.46
C LYS A 389 -4.61 25.42 -11.47
N GLU A 390 -4.64 26.45 -10.63
CA GLU A 390 -5.74 26.66 -9.69
C GLU A 390 -7.09 26.88 -10.39
N ALA A 391 -7.12 27.66 -11.47
CA ALA A 391 -8.32 27.87 -12.26
C ALA A 391 -8.76 26.58 -13.00
N PHE A 392 -7.80 25.82 -13.54
CA PHE A 392 -8.08 24.56 -14.24
C PHE A 392 -8.54 23.46 -13.29
N GLU A 393 -7.91 23.30 -12.12
CA GLU A 393 -8.34 22.33 -11.08
C GLU A 393 -9.73 22.65 -10.50
N ALA A 394 -10.08 23.94 -10.38
CA ALA A 394 -11.41 24.36 -9.98
C ALA A 394 -12.48 24.00 -11.03
N GLU A 395 -12.16 24.16 -12.33
CA GLU A 395 -13.04 23.76 -13.42
C GLU A 395 -13.19 22.24 -13.52
N LEU A 396 -12.09 21.48 -13.38
CA LEU A 396 -12.10 20.01 -13.36
C LEU A 396 -13.03 19.47 -12.27
N LYS A 397 -12.93 20.01 -11.04
CA LYS A 397 -13.80 19.66 -9.90
C LYS A 397 -15.22 20.25 -10.00
N GLY A 398 -15.49 21.07 -11.01
CA GLY A 398 -16.74 21.80 -11.21
C GLY A 398 -17.42 21.42 -12.53
N ALA A 399 -17.57 22.40 -13.43
CA ALA A 399 -18.40 22.27 -14.62
C ALA A 399 -17.89 21.21 -15.62
N PHE A 400 -16.58 20.91 -15.65
CA PHE A 400 -16.05 19.84 -16.50
C PHE A 400 -16.63 18.47 -16.11
N THR A 401 -16.65 18.14 -14.81
CA THR A 401 -17.24 16.88 -14.32
C THR A 401 -18.74 16.82 -14.63
N THR A 402 -19.46 17.89 -14.32
CA THR A 402 -20.92 17.96 -14.58
C THR A 402 -21.23 17.84 -16.08
N ASN A 403 -20.44 18.45 -16.97
CA ASN A 403 -20.65 18.35 -18.41
C ASN A 403 -20.26 16.98 -18.96
N ALA A 404 -19.22 16.34 -18.43
CA ALA A 404 -18.87 14.96 -18.78
C ALA A 404 -20.02 13.99 -18.44
N GLU A 405 -20.54 14.05 -17.22
CA GLU A 405 -21.67 13.23 -16.76
C GLU A 405 -22.92 13.45 -17.62
N ASN A 406 -23.26 14.71 -17.92
CA ASN A 406 -24.39 15.06 -18.80
C ASN A 406 -24.22 14.53 -20.24
N ASN A 407 -22.97 14.36 -20.70
CA ASN A 407 -22.65 13.73 -21.98
C ASN A 407 -22.49 12.20 -21.88
N GLY A 408 -22.78 11.58 -20.74
CA GLY A 408 -22.68 10.13 -20.54
C GLY A 408 -21.24 9.62 -20.44
N VAL A 409 -20.32 10.47 -19.96
CA VAL A 409 -18.90 10.14 -19.75
C VAL A 409 -18.57 10.20 -18.26
N THR A 410 -18.19 9.09 -17.66
CA THR A 410 -17.57 9.08 -16.32
C THR A 410 -16.10 9.46 -16.45
N ILE A 411 -15.59 10.31 -15.56
CA ILE A 411 -14.19 10.76 -15.59
C ILE A 411 -13.46 10.49 -14.27
N LYS A 412 -12.17 10.17 -14.34
CA LYS A 412 -11.24 10.15 -13.20
C LYS A 412 -10.06 11.07 -13.50
N VAL A 413 -9.67 11.89 -12.52
CA VAL A 413 -8.62 12.91 -12.68
C VAL A 413 -7.44 12.57 -11.76
N ASN A 414 -6.31 12.26 -12.38
CA ASN A 414 -5.05 11.89 -11.73
C ASN A 414 -3.95 12.88 -12.14
N GLY A 415 -3.89 14.04 -11.45
CA GLY A 415 -2.95 15.11 -11.77
C GLY A 415 -3.23 15.74 -13.14
N THR A 416 -2.34 15.52 -14.11
CA THR A 416 -2.50 15.98 -15.51
C THR A 416 -3.16 14.95 -16.42
N THR A 417 -3.52 13.77 -15.91
CA THR A 417 -4.21 12.72 -16.65
C THR A 417 -5.70 12.70 -16.32
N ILE A 418 -6.54 12.61 -17.34
CA ILE A 418 -7.99 12.54 -17.26
C ILE A 418 -8.43 11.29 -18.03
N ASP A 419 -8.86 10.26 -17.29
CA ASP A 419 -9.36 9.02 -17.86
C ASP A 419 -10.89 9.08 -17.95
N GLY A 420 -11.41 9.12 -19.18
CA GLY A 420 -12.83 9.16 -19.49
C GLY A 420 -13.36 7.81 -20.01
N VAL A 421 -14.55 7.45 -19.54
CA VAL A 421 -15.28 6.25 -19.92
C VAL A 421 -16.63 6.64 -20.48
N MET A 422 -16.87 6.39 -21.77
CA MET A 422 -18.11 6.79 -22.46
C MET A 422 -19.12 5.64 -22.46
N HIS A 423 -20.19 5.79 -21.68
CA HIS A 423 -21.20 4.77 -21.43
C HIS A 423 -22.33 4.75 -22.47
N ASN A 424 -22.57 5.87 -23.15
CA ASN A 424 -23.66 6.00 -24.12
C ASN A 424 -23.13 6.22 -25.54
N THR A 425 -23.37 5.26 -26.43
CA THR A 425 -22.97 5.32 -27.84
C THR A 425 -23.82 6.24 -28.71
N ASP A 426 -24.97 6.70 -28.22
CA ASP A 426 -25.86 7.61 -28.96
C ASP A 426 -25.40 9.08 -28.86
N ASN A 427 -24.58 9.40 -27.85
CA ASN A 427 -23.96 10.72 -27.72
C ASN A 427 -22.74 10.80 -28.64
N LYS A 428 -22.69 11.87 -29.46
CA LYS A 428 -21.62 12.05 -30.43
C LYS A 428 -20.35 12.46 -29.69
N VAL A 429 -19.25 11.75 -29.93
CA VAL A 429 -17.94 12.08 -29.35
C VAL A 429 -17.57 13.56 -29.59
N TRP A 430 -17.93 14.10 -30.75
CA TRP A 430 -17.71 15.51 -31.08
C TRP A 430 -18.53 16.49 -30.20
N ASP A 431 -19.74 16.11 -29.80
CA ASP A 431 -20.57 16.93 -28.90
C ASP A 431 -19.98 16.94 -27.48
N PHE A 432 -19.44 15.82 -26.99
CA PHE A 432 -18.66 15.77 -25.75
C PHE A 432 -17.42 16.67 -25.80
N VAL A 433 -16.60 16.56 -26.85
CA VAL A 433 -15.40 17.40 -27.03
C VAL A 433 -15.77 18.88 -27.02
N LYS A 434 -16.84 19.27 -27.71
CA LYS A 434 -17.31 20.65 -27.74
C LYS A 434 -17.85 21.11 -26.38
N ALA A 435 -18.89 20.46 -25.86
CA ALA A 435 -19.64 20.93 -24.69
C ALA A 435 -18.94 20.66 -23.34
N THR A 436 -17.88 19.83 -23.33
CA THR A 436 -17.10 19.54 -22.13
C THR A 436 -15.69 20.11 -22.26
N ILE A 437 -14.89 19.69 -23.23
CA ILE A 437 -13.48 20.10 -23.31
C ILE A 437 -13.35 21.57 -23.72
N LEU A 438 -13.97 21.99 -24.84
CA LEU A 438 -13.82 23.36 -25.32
C LEU A 438 -14.50 24.39 -24.41
N ASP A 439 -15.72 24.12 -23.95
CA ASP A 439 -16.43 25.01 -23.03
C ASP A 439 -15.67 25.18 -21.70
N SER A 440 -15.08 24.11 -21.13
CA SER A 440 -14.25 24.24 -19.93
C SER A 440 -12.95 25.03 -20.15
N ILE A 441 -12.35 24.98 -21.36
CA ILE A 441 -11.21 25.85 -21.70
C ILE A 441 -11.62 27.33 -21.67
N VAL A 442 -12.83 27.64 -22.16
CA VAL A 442 -13.40 29.00 -22.10
C VAL A 442 -13.68 29.42 -20.65
N ASN A 443 -14.28 28.54 -19.82
CA ASN A 443 -14.53 28.80 -18.40
C ASN A 443 -13.23 29.07 -17.61
N VAL A 444 -12.16 28.32 -17.89
CA VAL A 444 -10.85 28.56 -17.27
C VAL A 444 -10.28 29.91 -17.73
N ASN A 445 -10.49 30.32 -18.99
CA ASN A 445 -10.07 31.63 -19.47
C ASN A 445 -10.85 32.80 -18.80
N GLU A 446 -12.12 32.61 -18.41
CA GLU A 446 -12.85 33.64 -17.64
C GLU A 446 -12.18 33.90 -16.27
N ASN A 447 -11.77 32.82 -15.60
CA ASN A 447 -11.11 32.83 -14.29
C ASN A 447 -9.61 33.18 -14.37
N TYR A 448 -8.93 32.77 -15.45
CA TYR A 448 -7.51 32.98 -15.72
C TYR A 448 -7.30 33.50 -17.15
N LYS A 449 -7.28 34.84 -17.29
CA LYS A 449 -7.14 35.57 -18.56
C LYS A 449 -5.73 35.55 -19.17
N GLY A 450 -4.90 34.59 -18.76
CA GLY A 450 -3.51 34.46 -19.20
C GLY A 450 -3.29 33.37 -20.25
N ILE A 451 -4.31 32.59 -20.62
CA ILE A 451 -4.21 31.67 -21.77
C ILE A 451 -3.97 32.51 -23.03
N LYS A 452 -2.96 32.17 -23.83
CA LYS A 452 -2.70 32.79 -25.13
C LYS A 452 -3.27 31.94 -26.25
N SER A 453 -2.97 30.65 -26.21
CA SER A 453 -3.42 29.67 -27.21
C SER A 453 -3.58 28.29 -26.59
N VAL A 454 -4.33 27.45 -27.27
CA VAL A 454 -4.43 26.01 -27.01
C VAL A 454 -4.20 25.24 -28.31
N ASP A 455 -3.65 24.04 -28.21
CA ASP A 455 -3.65 23.04 -29.28
C ASP A 455 -4.17 21.71 -28.70
N ILE A 456 -4.92 20.96 -29.49
CA ILE A 456 -5.40 19.62 -29.15
C ILE A 456 -4.87 18.65 -30.22
N SER A 457 -4.27 17.53 -29.79
CA SER A 457 -3.69 16.54 -30.69
C SER A 457 -3.93 15.10 -30.24
N ASP A 458 -3.96 14.14 -31.18
CA ASP A 458 -4.00 12.69 -30.93
C ASP A 458 -2.64 12.00 -31.15
N GLY A 459 -1.56 12.80 -31.18
CA GLY A 459 -0.20 12.40 -31.54
C GLY A 459 0.06 12.23 -33.04
N ASN A 460 -0.97 12.08 -33.87
CA ASN A 460 -0.85 11.97 -35.35
C ASN A 460 -1.46 13.18 -36.06
N HIS A 461 -2.49 13.78 -35.48
CA HIS A 461 -3.23 14.92 -35.96
C HIS A 461 -3.33 15.98 -34.85
N SER A 462 -3.45 17.25 -35.23
CA SER A 462 -3.46 18.41 -34.33
C SER A 462 -4.40 19.49 -34.89
N THR A 463 -5.02 20.27 -34.02
CA THR A 463 -5.79 21.47 -34.40
C THR A 463 -4.90 22.62 -34.88
N GLY A 464 -3.63 22.62 -34.48
CA GLY A 464 -2.70 23.74 -34.56
C GLY A 464 -2.83 24.68 -33.36
N GLU A 465 -1.84 25.56 -33.14
CA GLU A 465 -1.97 26.64 -32.15
C GLU A 465 -3.14 27.56 -32.54
N MET A 466 -4.17 27.58 -31.70
CA MET A 466 -5.36 28.43 -31.83
C MET A 466 -5.36 29.45 -30.70
N LEU A 467 -5.53 30.75 -31.00
CA LEU A 467 -5.54 31.79 -29.96
C LEU A 467 -6.81 31.68 -29.10
N ILE A 468 -6.72 31.98 -27.80
CA ILE A 468 -7.91 31.87 -26.92
C ILE A 468 -9.04 32.81 -27.35
N ALA A 469 -8.72 33.95 -27.97
CA ALA A 469 -9.71 34.86 -28.53
C ALA A 469 -10.44 34.25 -29.74
N GLU A 470 -9.74 33.44 -30.54
CA GLU A 470 -10.35 32.67 -31.63
C GLU A 470 -11.25 31.57 -31.06
N LEU A 471 -10.90 30.99 -29.89
CA LEU A 471 -11.75 30.06 -29.12
C LEU A 471 -12.83 30.75 -28.25
N VAL A 472 -13.13 32.04 -28.40
CA VAL A 472 -14.27 32.69 -27.71
C VAL A 472 -15.34 33.26 -28.65
N ASP A 473 -14.98 33.70 -29.87
CA ASP A 473 -15.90 34.35 -30.83
C ASP A 473 -15.79 33.73 -32.23
N HIS A 474 -16.19 32.46 -32.37
CA HIS A 474 -16.04 31.67 -33.59
C HIS A 474 -17.37 31.14 -34.11
N SER A 475 -17.44 30.90 -35.43
CA SER A 475 -18.62 30.28 -36.02
C SER A 475 -18.65 28.77 -35.77
N ALA A 476 -19.84 28.16 -35.89
CA ALA A 476 -19.98 26.70 -35.87
C ALA A 476 -19.21 26.01 -37.03
N GLU A 477 -18.90 26.76 -38.11
CA GLU A 477 -18.10 26.26 -39.23
C GLU A 477 -16.60 26.16 -38.88
N ASP A 478 -16.10 27.06 -38.02
CA ASP A 478 -14.69 27.10 -37.64
C ASP A 478 -14.36 26.05 -36.57
N LEU A 479 -15.25 25.89 -35.58
CA LEU A 479 -15.24 24.74 -34.68
C LEU A 479 -15.25 23.40 -35.44
N ALA A 480 -16.10 23.29 -36.46
CA ALA A 480 -16.14 22.09 -37.29
C ALA A 480 -14.80 21.83 -38.00
N LYS A 481 -14.15 22.86 -38.57
CA LYS A 481 -12.82 22.71 -39.21
C LYS A 481 -11.77 22.17 -38.24
N TRP A 482 -11.77 22.59 -36.97
CA TRP A 482 -10.85 22.05 -35.96
C TRP A 482 -11.14 20.58 -35.65
N GLY A 483 -12.42 20.20 -35.50
CA GLY A 483 -12.81 18.80 -35.35
C GLY A 483 -12.43 17.93 -36.55
N LEU A 484 -12.57 18.45 -37.78
CA LEU A 484 -12.13 17.76 -39.00
C LEU A 484 -10.62 17.52 -39.01
N ALA A 485 -9.83 18.51 -38.57
CA ALA A 485 -8.39 18.38 -38.45
C ALA A 485 -7.98 17.35 -37.38
N LEU A 486 -8.52 17.47 -36.16
CA LEU A 486 -8.20 16.60 -35.02
C LEU A 486 -8.58 15.13 -35.26
N PHE A 487 -9.77 14.88 -35.82
CA PHE A 487 -10.27 13.52 -36.07
C PHE A 487 -9.98 12.99 -37.47
N ASN A 488 -9.23 13.74 -38.29
CA ASN A 488 -8.90 13.45 -39.69
C ASN A 488 -10.12 12.99 -40.50
N LYS A 489 -11.16 13.82 -40.53
CA LYS A 489 -12.41 13.59 -41.27
C LYS A 489 -12.53 14.55 -42.44
N ALA A 490 -13.08 14.10 -43.56
CA ALA A 490 -13.13 14.85 -44.81
C ALA A 490 -14.34 15.79 -44.91
N SER A 491 -15.37 15.58 -44.08
CA SER A 491 -16.58 16.40 -44.09
C SER A 491 -17.25 16.50 -42.71
N ALA A 492 -18.01 17.58 -42.48
CA ALA A 492 -18.74 17.77 -41.23
C ALA A 492 -19.73 16.63 -40.93
N GLU A 493 -20.29 15.97 -41.96
CA GLU A 493 -21.15 14.80 -41.79
C GLU A 493 -20.39 13.59 -41.21
N GLU A 494 -19.14 13.36 -41.62
CA GLU A 494 -18.29 12.32 -41.03
C GLU A 494 -17.90 12.65 -39.58
N LEU A 495 -17.66 13.93 -39.26
CA LEU A 495 -17.37 14.39 -37.90
C LEU A 495 -18.59 14.26 -36.97
N PHE A 496 -19.78 14.64 -37.43
CA PHE A 496 -21.02 14.47 -36.66
C PHE A 496 -21.49 13.01 -36.60
N ASN A 497 -20.86 12.09 -37.32
CA ASN A 497 -21.13 10.65 -37.24
C ASN A 497 -19.94 9.87 -36.65
N LEU A 498 -19.04 10.55 -35.92
CA LEU A 498 -17.93 9.93 -35.21
C LEU A 498 -18.44 8.85 -34.26
N LYS A 499 -17.89 7.64 -34.34
CA LYS A 499 -18.23 6.55 -33.44
C LYS A 499 -17.25 6.51 -32.29
N LEU A 500 -17.67 5.97 -31.15
CA LEU A 500 -16.77 5.69 -30.03
C LEU A 500 -15.57 4.84 -30.47
N SER A 501 -15.77 3.87 -31.37
CA SER A 501 -14.68 3.07 -31.98
C SER A 501 -13.65 3.84 -32.82
N ASP A 502 -13.92 5.10 -33.22
CA ASP A 502 -12.93 5.96 -33.88
C ASP A 502 -11.93 6.58 -32.89
N VAL A 503 -12.25 6.56 -31.58
CA VAL A 503 -11.50 7.23 -30.50
C VAL A 503 -11.16 6.33 -29.31
N ASP A 504 -11.75 5.14 -29.24
CA ASP A 504 -11.58 4.18 -28.16
C ASP A 504 -10.10 3.81 -27.95
N GLY A 505 -9.63 3.96 -26.71
CA GLY A 505 -8.25 3.74 -26.31
C GLY A 505 -7.26 4.81 -26.78
N LYS A 506 -7.70 5.87 -27.48
CA LYS A 506 -6.82 6.98 -27.87
C LYS A 506 -6.60 7.96 -26.72
N THR A 507 -5.39 8.52 -26.70
CA THR A 507 -5.00 9.62 -25.82
C THR A 507 -4.95 10.92 -26.63
N TYR A 508 -5.57 11.96 -26.10
CA TYR A 508 -5.58 13.31 -26.63
C TYR A 508 -4.79 14.23 -25.70
N THR A 509 -3.82 14.96 -26.22
CA THR A 509 -3.09 15.99 -25.46
C THR A 509 -3.71 17.34 -25.71
N VAL A 510 -4.09 18.05 -24.63
CA VAL A 510 -4.52 19.45 -24.65
C VAL A 510 -3.37 20.30 -24.10
N ALA A 511 -2.74 21.08 -24.96
CA ALA A 511 -1.55 21.87 -24.66
C ALA A 511 -1.91 23.37 -24.57
N PHE A 512 -1.78 23.95 -23.37
CA PHE A 512 -2.07 25.35 -23.08
C PHE A 512 -0.80 26.20 -23.07
N LYS A 513 -0.75 27.23 -23.91
CA LYS A 513 0.31 28.24 -23.90
C LYS A 513 -0.16 29.45 -23.11
N ILE A 514 0.48 29.75 -21.98
CA ILE A 514 0.00 30.78 -21.04
C ILE A 514 0.82 32.09 -21.08
N ALA A 515 0.57 33.01 -20.14
CA ALA A 515 0.99 34.41 -20.21
C ALA A 515 2.51 34.62 -20.24
N ASP A 516 3.28 33.70 -19.67
CA ASP A 516 4.75 33.66 -19.67
C ASP A 516 5.37 32.86 -20.85
N ASN A 517 4.51 32.29 -21.72
CA ASN A 517 4.83 31.30 -22.78
C ASN A 517 5.16 29.89 -22.30
N THR A 518 4.95 29.57 -21.02
CA THR A 518 4.96 28.17 -20.55
C THR A 518 3.88 27.38 -21.28
N ILE A 519 4.22 26.14 -21.66
CA ILE A 519 3.27 25.17 -22.18
C ILE A 519 2.91 24.22 -21.04
N ILE A 520 1.61 24.05 -20.78
CA ILE A 520 1.07 23.14 -19.77
C ILE A 520 0.19 22.12 -20.50
N GLU A 521 0.48 20.83 -20.31
CA GLU A 521 -0.19 19.76 -21.04
C GLU A 521 -1.08 18.94 -20.09
N TYR A 522 -2.26 18.59 -20.57
CA TYR A 522 -3.17 17.62 -19.96
C TYR A 522 -3.46 16.51 -20.97
N THR A 523 -3.49 15.26 -20.50
CA THR A 523 -3.79 14.09 -21.34
C THR A 523 -5.18 13.56 -21.01
N VAL A 524 -6.05 13.54 -22.01
CA VAL A 524 -7.42 13.01 -21.93
C VAL A 524 -7.46 11.69 -22.68
N LYS A 525 -7.73 10.59 -21.99
CA LYS A 525 -7.91 9.26 -22.60
C LYS A 525 -9.40 8.94 -22.65
N LEU A 526 -9.91 8.51 -23.81
CA LEU A 526 -11.31 8.08 -23.94
C LEU A 526 -11.38 6.59 -24.22
N ASN A 527 -12.12 5.86 -23.41
CA ASN A 527 -12.31 4.42 -23.54
C ASN A 527 -13.82 4.11 -23.62
N SER A 528 -14.17 3.03 -24.32
CA SER A 528 -15.49 2.40 -24.20
C SER A 528 -15.53 1.45 -23.01
N ASP A 529 -16.73 1.23 -22.46
CA ASP A 529 -16.98 0.17 -21.48
C ASP A 529 -16.49 -1.19 -22.00
N LYS A 530 -16.67 -1.44 -23.30
CA LYS A 530 -16.29 -2.70 -23.94
C LYS A 530 -14.77 -2.93 -23.96
N ALA A 531 -13.97 -1.88 -24.19
CA ALA A 531 -12.52 -1.96 -24.21
C ALA A 531 -11.91 -2.10 -22.81
N LEU A 532 -12.50 -1.44 -21.80
CA LEU A 532 -12.16 -1.68 -20.40
C LEU A 532 -12.49 -3.12 -20.00
N GLU A 533 -13.67 -3.61 -20.39
CA GLU A 533 -14.09 -4.99 -20.11
C GLU A 533 -13.15 -6.03 -20.73
N ASP A 534 -12.72 -5.84 -21.99
CA ASP A 534 -11.76 -6.74 -22.65
C ASP A 534 -10.35 -6.65 -22.03
N THR A 535 -9.95 -5.46 -21.58
CA THR A 535 -8.66 -5.26 -20.88
C THR A 535 -8.67 -5.98 -19.53
N ALA A 536 -9.73 -5.82 -18.74
CA ALA A 536 -9.90 -6.50 -17.45
C ALA A 536 -9.96 -8.03 -17.61
N LYS A 537 -10.69 -8.53 -18.61
CA LYS A 537 -10.72 -9.96 -18.97
C LYS A 537 -9.36 -10.50 -19.37
N THR A 538 -8.61 -9.77 -20.19
CA THR A 538 -7.25 -10.16 -20.62
C THR A 538 -6.30 -10.24 -19.41
N ASN A 539 -6.33 -9.24 -18.53
CA ASN A 539 -5.51 -9.21 -17.32
C ASN A 539 -5.82 -10.39 -16.39
N LEU A 540 -7.11 -10.71 -16.18
CA LEU A 540 -7.51 -11.85 -15.37
C LEU A 540 -7.12 -13.19 -16.01
N GLN A 541 -7.25 -13.32 -17.34
CA GLN A 541 -6.82 -14.52 -18.05
C GLN A 541 -5.32 -14.78 -17.89
N THR A 542 -4.47 -13.75 -18.05
CA THR A 542 -3.01 -13.86 -17.87
C THR A 542 -2.62 -14.28 -16.43
N LYS A 543 -3.40 -13.85 -15.43
CA LYS A 543 -3.21 -14.27 -14.03
C LYS A 543 -3.60 -15.73 -13.82
N VAL A 544 -4.71 -16.18 -14.40
CA VAL A 544 -5.13 -17.60 -14.38
C VAL A 544 -4.11 -18.49 -15.08
N GLU A 545 -3.60 -18.08 -16.24
CA GLU A 545 -2.49 -18.76 -16.95
C GLU A 545 -1.24 -18.87 -16.05
N SER A 546 -0.82 -17.77 -15.43
CA SER A 546 0.32 -17.76 -14.51
C SER A 546 0.11 -18.64 -13.27
N ALA A 547 -1.10 -18.68 -12.73
CA ALA A 547 -1.46 -19.53 -11.60
C ALA A 547 -1.46 -21.02 -11.96
N VAL A 548 -1.91 -21.39 -13.17
CA VAL A 548 -1.85 -22.76 -13.69
C VAL A 548 -0.39 -23.21 -13.84
N ASP A 549 0.48 -22.39 -14.43
CA ASP A 549 1.90 -22.71 -14.63
C ASP A 549 2.66 -22.90 -13.30
N GLN A 550 2.33 -22.14 -12.26
CA GLN A 550 2.99 -22.24 -10.95
C GLN A 550 2.67 -23.54 -10.20
N LEU A 551 1.58 -24.25 -10.53
CA LEU A 551 1.07 -25.37 -9.73
C LEU A 551 1.84 -26.69 -9.87
N ASN A 552 2.82 -26.78 -10.79
CA ASN A 552 3.85 -27.83 -10.91
C ASN A 552 3.48 -29.17 -10.24
N LEU A 553 2.47 -29.84 -10.81
CA LEU A 553 1.78 -30.95 -10.16
C LEU A 553 2.67 -32.20 -10.08
N ASN A 554 2.79 -32.78 -8.88
CA ASN A 554 3.68 -33.89 -8.54
C ASN A 554 3.26 -35.23 -9.19
N ASN A 555 3.44 -35.43 -10.50
CA ASN A 555 3.23 -36.69 -11.24
C ASN A 555 1.84 -37.36 -11.06
N LEU A 556 0.84 -36.68 -10.50
CA LEU A 556 -0.49 -37.22 -10.20
C LEU A 556 -1.61 -36.60 -11.05
N ALA A 557 -1.39 -35.40 -11.59
CA ALA A 557 -2.30 -34.71 -12.50
C ALA A 557 -1.53 -33.70 -13.36
N THR A 558 -2.15 -33.20 -14.41
CA THR A 558 -1.71 -32.04 -15.20
C THR A 558 -2.85 -31.04 -15.29
N ALA A 559 -2.54 -29.74 -15.26
CA ALA A 559 -3.51 -28.66 -15.43
C ALA A 559 -3.10 -27.81 -16.63
N THR A 560 -4.06 -27.44 -17.47
CA THR A 560 -3.88 -26.53 -18.60
C THR A 560 -5.06 -25.59 -18.69
N VAL A 561 -4.87 -24.37 -19.19
CA VAL A 561 -5.97 -23.44 -19.48
C VAL A 561 -6.02 -23.08 -20.97
N ASP A 562 -7.23 -23.05 -21.52
CA ASP A 562 -7.54 -22.43 -22.82
C ASP A 562 -8.64 -21.39 -22.58
N LYS A 563 -8.24 -20.11 -22.59
CA LYS A 563 -9.08 -18.94 -22.30
C LYS A 563 -9.74 -19.01 -20.91
N GLN A 564 -10.96 -19.52 -20.86
CA GLN A 564 -11.81 -19.64 -19.67
C GLN A 564 -12.07 -21.09 -19.27
N THR A 565 -11.54 -22.06 -20.03
CA THR A 565 -11.64 -23.48 -19.68
C THR A 565 -10.34 -23.91 -19.00
N ILE A 566 -10.43 -24.25 -17.73
CA ILE A 566 -9.35 -24.87 -16.96
C ILE A 566 -9.58 -26.38 -17.04
N ARG A 567 -8.60 -27.13 -17.54
CA ARG A 567 -8.69 -28.59 -17.68
C ARG A 567 -7.65 -29.26 -16.80
N THR A 568 -8.13 -30.10 -15.89
CA THR A 568 -7.28 -30.94 -15.04
C THR A 568 -7.44 -32.40 -15.46
N VAL A 569 -6.33 -33.02 -15.86
CA VAL A 569 -6.26 -34.44 -16.21
C VAL A 569 -5.52 -35.18 -15.10
N PHE A 570 -6.20 -36.12 -14.45
CA PHE A 570 -5.63 -36.94 -13.39
C PHE A 570 -5.03 -38.23 -13.96
N ASN A 571 -3.94 -38.70 -13.36
CA ASN A 571 -3.24 -39.89 -13.83
C ASN A 571 -3.91 -41.19 -13.35
N ASP A 572 -4.66 -41.16 -12.24
CA ASP A 572 -5.41 -42.32 -11.73
C ASP A 572 -6.78 -41.89 -11.18
N GLY A 573 -7.84 -42.56 -11.61
CA GLY A 573 -9.22 -42.30 -11.21
C GLY A 573 -9.64 -42.97 -9.89
N GLU A 574 -8.93 -44.02 -9.45
CA GLU A 574 -9.23 -44.75 -8.21
C GLU A 574 -8.54 -44.12 -6.98
N THR A 575 -7.56 -43.25 -7.19
CA THR A 575 -6.95 -42.42 -6.15
C THR A 575 -8.01 -41.51 -5.50
N THR A 576 -7.97 -41.39 -4.16
CA THR A 576 -8.88 -40.52 -3.39
C THR A 576 -8.52 -39.05 -3.56
N ILE A 577 -9.54 -38.19 -3.57
CA ILE A 577 -9.36 -36.72 -3.68
C ILE A 577 -8.45 -36.17 -2.58
N ALA A 578 -8.49 -36.75 -1.37
CA ALA A 578 -7.61 -36.40 -0.25
C ALA A 578 -6.10 -36.44 -0.59
N ASN A 579 -5.66 -37.27 -1.54
CA ASN A 579 -4.25 -37.36 -1.94
C ASN A 579 -3.78 -36.12 -2.74
N PHE A 580 -4.72 -35.31 -3.23
CA PHE A 580 -4.48 -34.00 -3.85
C PHE A 580 -4.67 -32.89 -2.79
N ALA A 581 -3.97 -33.05 -1.66
CA ALA A 581 -4.15 -32.27 -0.44
C ALA A 581 -4.03 -30.75 -0.65
N GLY A 582 -4.83 -29.98 0.09
CA GLY A 582 -4.82 -28.51 0.02
C GLY A 582 -5.70 -27.90 -1.08
N THR A 583 -6.76 -28.59 -1.51
CA THR A 583 -7.63 -28.19 -2.64
C THR A 583 -6.88 -28.06 -3.98
N GLY A 584 -6.03 -29.02 -4.35
CA GLY A 584 -5.38 -29.04 -5.68
C GLY A 584 -6.33 -29.04 -6.90
N ILE A 585 -7.64 -29.17 -6.66
CA ILE A 585 -8.76 -29.02 -7.61
C ILE A 585 -9.11 -27.53 -7.86
N PHE A 586 -8.97 -26.67 -6.85
CA PHE A 586 -9.35 -25.25 -6.84
C PHE A 586 -8.21 -24.30 -6.44
N SER A 587 -6.98 -24.80 -6.33
CA SER A 587 -5.84 -24.03 -5.84
C SER A 587 -5.59 -22.75 -6.63
N ILE A 588 -5.91 -22.74 -7.92
CA ILE A 588 -5.91 -21.56 -8.80
C ILE A 588 -6.74 -20.41 -8.20
N LEU A 589 -7.92 -20.70 -7.61
CA LEU A 589 -8.78 -19.67 -7.00
C LEU A 589 -8.15 -19.12 -5.72
N THR A 590 -7.40 -19.95 -4.97
CA THR A 590 -6.68 -19.50 -3.78
C THR A 590 -5.39 -18.74 -4.07
N THR A 591 -4.89 -18.72 -5.32
CA THR A 591 -3.68 -17.98 -5.71
C THR A 591 -3.97 -16.60 -6.32
N LEU A 592 -5.21 -16.29 -6.71
CA LEU A 592 -5.60 -15.00 -7.32
C LEU A 592 -5.79 -13.84 -6.31
N THR A 593 -5.05 -13.85 -5.20
CA THR A 593 -5.27 -12.95 -4.06
C THR A 593 -4.61 -11.58 -4.22
N ASN A 594 -5.27 -10.50 -3.79
CA ASN A 594 -4.77 -9.11 -3.80
C ASN A 594 -4.49 -8.50 -5.19
N GLU A 595 -5.02 -9.07 -6.26
CA GLU A 595 -4.78 -8.60 -7.63
C GLU A 595 -6.02 -8.04 -8.35
N GLY A 596 -7.01 -7.53 -7.60
CA GLY A 596 -8.26 -6.95 -8.15
C GLY A 596 -9.46 -7.90 -8.20
N VAL A 597 -9.30 -9.18 -7.86
CA VAL A 597 -10.45 -10.08 -7.68
C VAL A 597 -11.22 -9.72 -6.41
N THR A 598 -12.52 -9.45 -6.53
CA THR A 598 -13.41 -9.01 -5.44
C THR A 598 -14.28 -10.14 -4.89
N GLY A 599 -14.57 -11.17 -5.68
CA GLY A 599 -15.36 -12.32 -5.24
C GLY A 599 -15.55 -13.42 -6.28
N TYR A 600 -16.26 -14.47 -5.86
CA TYR A 600 -16.48 -15.70 -6.61
C TYR A 600 -17.94 -16.14 -6.44
N THR A 601 -18.62 -16.54 -7.51
CA THR A 601 -19.95 -17.16 -7.46
C THR A 601 -19.92 -18.49 -8.20
N PHE A 602 -20.24 -19.58 -7.51
CA PHE A 602 -20.20 -20.94 -8.06
C PHE A 602 -21.62 -21.37 -8.46
N ASP A 603 -21.79 -21.95 -9.65
CA ASP A 603 -23.07 -22.56 -10.06
C ASP A 603 -23.18 -23.99 -9.48
N ASP A 604 -23.13 -24.08 -8.15
CA ASP A 604 -23.40 -25.29 -7.39
C ASP A 604 -24.91 -25.39 -7.04
N SER A 605 -25.32 -26.43 -6.32
CA SER A 605 -26.72 -26.63 -5.92
C SER A 605 -27.29 -25.51 -5.04
N SER A 606 -26.44 -24.68 -4.45
CA SER A 606 -26.78 -23.62 -3.50
C SER A 606 -26.56 -22.21 -4.06
N LYS A 607 -25.89 -22.09 -5.23
CA LYS A 607 -25.35 -20.86 -5.81
C LYS A 607 -24.44 -20.10 -4.84
N THR A 608 -23.47 -20.82 -4.28
CA THR A 608 -22.54 -20.30 -3.27
C THR A 608 -21.76 -19.08 -3.79
N THR A 609 -21.80 -17.97 -3.05
CA THR A 609 -20.99 -16.76 -3.32
C THR A 609 -20.00 -16.54 -2.17
N ILE A 610 -18.77 -16.18 -2.51
CA ILE A 610 -17.66 -15.86 -1.60
C ILE A 610 -17.13 -14.47 -1.94
N THR A 611 -16.96 -13.62 -0.94
CA THR A 611 -16.31 -12.30 -1.06
C THR A 611 -14.84 -12.40 -0.61
N GLY A 612 -13.91 -11.87 -1.40
CA GLY A 612 -12.48 -12.03 -1.14
C GLY A 612 -11.96 -13.45 -1.39
N THR A 613 -10.83 -13.80 -0.75
CA THR A 613 -10.13 -15.09 -0.98
C THR A 613 -10.91 -16.28 -0.43
N PRO A 614 -11.22 -17.31 -1.24
CA PRO A 614 -11.88 -18.52 -0.77
C PRO A 614 -11.03 -19.29 0.22
N THR A 615 -11.59 -19.58 1.39
CA THR A 615 -10.95 -20.43 2.40
C THR A 615 -11.04 -21.91 2.00
N TYR A 616 -10.14 -22.72 2.56
CA TYR A 616 -10.16 -24.17 2.39
C TYR A 616 -11.51 -24.81 2.76
N ASP A 617 -12.19 -24.28 3.79
CA ASP A 617 -13.45 -24.82 4.32
C ASP A 617 -14.65 -24.51 3.41
N GLU A 618 -14.66 -23.33 2.79
CA GLU A 618 -15.66 -22.96 1.78
C GLU A 618 -15.47 -23.77 0.49
N LEU A 619 -14.24 -23.89 0.00
CA LEU A 619 -13.92 -24.70 -1.18
C LEU A 619 -14.25 -26.19 -0.98
N LEU A 620 -14.06 -26.72 0.24
CA LEU A 620 -14.49 -28.07 0.60
C LEU A 620 -16.03 -28.21 0.59
N THR A 621 -16.75 -27.16 0.99
CA THR A 621 -18.22 -27.12 0.95
C THR A 621 -18.73 -27.11 -0.50
N ILE A 622 -18.12 -26.31 -1.37
CA ILE A 622 -18.43 -26.27 -2.81
C ILE A 622 -18.14 -27.63 -3.48
N LEU A 623 -17.00 -28.25 -3.17
CA LEU A 623 -16.67 -29.59 -3.66
C LEU A 623 -17.74 -30.62 -3.25
N ALA A 624 -18.20 -30.58 -2.00
CA ALA A 624 -19.24 -31.45 -1.48
C ALA A 624 -20.58 -31.26 -2.22
N ASN A 625 -20.96 -30.00 -2.51
CA ASN A 625 -22.17 -29.67 -3.28
C ASN A 625 -22.10 -30.23 -4.71
N TYR A 626 -20.97 -30.08 -5.42
CA TYR A 626 -20.79 -30.63 -6.77
C TYR A 626 -20.71 -32.16 -6.83
N LEU A 627 -20.21 -32.80 -5.77
CA LEU A 627 -20.19 -34.25 -5.61
C LEU A 627 -21.54 -34.81 -5.10
N ASN A 628 -22.42 -33.96 -4.55
CA ASN A 628 -23.67 -34.34 -3.88
C ASN A 628 -23.43 -35.36 -2.74
N VAL A 629 -22.51 -35.03 -1.84
CA VAL A 629 -22.15 -35.81 -0.64
C VAL A 629 -22.02 -34.89 0.58
N ASP A 630 -22.01 -35.46 1.79
CA ASP A 630 -21.68 -34.69 2.99
C ASP A 630 -20.26 -34.13 2.94
N LYS A 631 -20.04 -32.94 3.50
CA LYS A 631 -18.75 -32.24 3.52
C LYS A 631 -17.59 -33.10 4.03
N ASP A 632 -17.81 -33.83 5.13
CA ASP A 632 -16.82 -34.73 5.75
C ASP A 632 -16.44 -35.92 4.84
N ASN A 633 -17.31 -36.26 3.88
CA ASN A 633 -17.13 -37.37 2.94
C ASN A 633 -16.58 -36.93 1.57
N ALA A 634 -16.45 -35.62 1.29
CA ALA A 634 -16.04 -35.13 -0.03
C ALA A 634 -14.61 -35.55 -0.41
N LEU A 635 -13.66 -35.48 0.53
CA LEU A 635 -12.26 -35.86 0.29
C LEU A 635 -12.05 -37.38 0.19
N SER A 636 -12.98 -38.19 0.70
CA SER A 636 -12.90 -39.66 0.64
C SER A 636 -13.43 -40.25 -0.67
N GLN A 637 -14.07 -39.45 -1.52
CA GLN A 637 -14.44 -39.87 -2.87
C GLN A 637 -13.19 -40.12 -3.73
N THR A 638 -13.33 -41.00 -4.72
CA THR A 638 -12.30 -41.21 -5.75
C THR A 638 -12.37 -40.11 -6.80
N VAL A 639 -11.26 -39.87 -7.50
CA VAL A 639 -11.19 -38.89 -8.61
C VAL A 639 -12.22 -39.19 -9.71
N ASN A 640 -12.56 -40.47 -9.94
CA ASN A 640 -13.63 -40.88 -10.85
C ASN A 640 -15.00 -40.21 -10.55
N ALA A 641 -15.24 -39.73 -9.32
CA ALA A 641 -16.46 -38.97 -9.01
C ALA A 641 -16.49 -37.54 -9.62
N LEU A 642 -15.34 -37.03 -10.09
CA LEU A 642 -15.21 -35.75 -10.79
C LEU A 642 -15.19 -35.89 -12.32
N ASP A 643 -14.97 -37.10 -12.85
CA ASP A 643 -14.84 -37.33 -14.28
C ASP A 643 -16.07 -36.86 -15.06
N ASN A 644 -15.85 -36.12 -16.15
CA ASN A 644 -16.88 -35.46 -16.95
C ASN A 644 -17.79 -34.45 -16.20
N LYS A 645 -17.42 -34.00 -14.99
CA LYS A 645 -18.07 -32.86 -14.33
C LYS A 645 -17.43 -31.54 -14.77
N ASN A 646 -18.30 -30.55 -15.00
CA ASN A 646 -17.94 -29.16 -15.17
C ASN A 646 -18.30 -28.40 -13.88
N ILE A 647 -17.36 -27.60 -13.37
CA ILE A 647 -17.57 -26.68 -12.25
C ILE A 647 -17.45 -25.26 -12.79
N VAL A 648 -18.52 -24.49 -12.69
CA VAL A 648 -18.59 -23.13 -13.24
C VAL A 648 -18.47 -22.13 -12.10
N VAL A 649 -17.52 -21.21 -12.23
CA VAL A 649 -17.33 -20.11 -11.29
C VAL A 649 -17.25 -18.79 -12.04
N THR A 650 -18.09 -17.84 -11.64
CA THR A 650 -17.98 -16.43 -12.03
C THR A 650 -17.03 -15.74 -11.07
N VAL A 651 -15.92 -15.24 -11.60
CA VAL A 651 -14.94 -14.43 -10.87
C VAL A 651 -15.27 -12.96 -11.10
N ALA A 652 -15.54 -12.22 -10.03
CA ALA A 652 -15.72 -10.77 -10.04
C ALA A 652 -14.36 -10.10 -9.91
N TYR A 653 -14.05 -9.16 -10.80
CA TYR A 653 -12.75 -8.50 -10.91
C TYR A 653 -12.91 -7.01 -11.14
N GLU A 654 -12.25 -6.21 -10.30
CA GLU A 654 -12.14 -4.76 -10.42
C GLU A 654 -10.76 -4.39 -11.00
N ASP A 655 -10.73 -3.59 -12.08
CA ASP A 655 -9.49 -3.10 -12.67
C ASP A 655 -8.95 -1.85 -11.95
N ALA A 656 -7.76 -1.37 -12.34
CA ALA A 656 -7.15 -0.17 -11.76
C ALA A 656 -7.97 1.12 -11.99
N ASN A 657 -8.97 1.09 -12.87
CA ASN A 657 -9.90 2.17 -13.14
C ASN A 657 -11.22 2.00 -12.38
N GLY A 658 -11.35 0.99 -11.51
CA GLY A 658 -12.57 0.69 -10.76
C GLY A 658 -13.70 0.09 -11.61
N ALA A 659 -13.38 -0.49 -12.76
CA ALA A 659 -14.36 -1.17 -13.60
C ALA A 659 -14.53 -2.62 -13.12
N GLU A 660 -15.70 -2.94 -12.55
CA GLU A 660 -16.06 -4.31 -12.20
C GLU A 660 -16.47 -5.11 -13.45
N VAL A 661 -15.85 -6.26 -13.65
CA VAL A 661 -16.24 -7.25 -14.65
C VAL A 661 -16.46 -8.61 -14.02
N ASN A 662 -17.45 -9.34 -14.53
CA ASN A 662 -17.74 -10.70 -14.11
C ASN A 662 -17.31 -11.66 -15.23
N VAL A 663 -16.41 -12.59 -14.91
CA VAL A 663 -15.77 -13.49 -15.87
C VAL A 663 -16.03 -14.93 -15.47
N GLU A 664 -16.76 -15.65 -16.32
CA GLU A 664 -17.07 -17.07 -16.09
C GLU A 664 -15.88 -17.95 -16.48
N TYR A 665 -15.48 -18.84 -15.58
CA TYR A 665 -14.49 -19.90 -15.80
C TYR A 665 -15.15 -21.26 -15.60
N THR A 666 -14.82 -22.22 -16.48
CA THR A 666 -15.26 -23.61 -16.37
C THR A 666 -14.06 -24.50 -16.05
N PHE A 667 -14.08 -25.12 -14.88
CA PHE A 667 -13.17 -26.19 -14.50
C PHE A 667 -13.71 -27.52 -15.03
N THR A 668 -12.89 -28.25 -15.77
CA THR A 668 -13.22 -29.54 -16.39
C THR A 668 -12.24 -30.60 -15.91
N PHE A 669 -12.78 -31.74 -15.49
CA PHE A 669 -12.01 -32.82 -14.89
C PHE A 669 -12.10 -34.08 -15.75
N ALA A 670 -10.95 -34.72 -15.98
CA ALA A 670 -10.84 -35.96 -16.73
C ALA A 670 -9.81 -36.90 -16.11
N VAL A 671 -9.99 -38.20 -16.30
CA VAL A 671 -8.99 -39.23 -15.95
C VAL A 671 -8.26 -39.69 -17.22
N SER A 672 -6.94 -39.92 -17.13
CA SER A 672 -6.16 -40.50 -18.23
C SER A 672 -6.60 -41.94 -18.51
N GLU A 673 -6.85 -42.28 -19.77
CA GLU A 673 -7.16 -43.66 -20.18
C GLU A 673 -5.93 -44.60 -20.17
N ASN A 674 -4.71 -44.05 -20.07
CA ASN A 674 -3.46 -44.84 -20.01
C ASN A 674 -2.52 -44.33 -18.90
N ILE A 675 -2.00 -45.26 -18.10
CA ILE A 675 -0.94 -45.05 -17.09
C ILE A 675 0.43 -45.61 -17.57
N GLU A 676 0.43 -46.41 -18.65
CA GLU A 676 1.65 -46.97 -19.25
C GLU A 676 1.91 -46.38 -20.65
N ASP A 677 2.72 -45.32 -20.70
CA ASP A 677 3.70 -45.02 -21.77
C ASP A 677 4.78 -44.05 -21.24
#